data_AF-A0A5D3G1H9-F1
#
_entry.id   AF-A0A5D3G1H9-F1
#
_cell.length_a   1.000
_cell.length_b   1.000
_cell.length_c   1.000
_cell.angle_alpha   90.00
_cell.angle_beta   90.00
_cell.angle_gamma   90.00
#
_symmetry.space_group_name_H-M   'P 1'
#
loop_
_entity.id
_entity.type
_entity.pdbx_description
1 polymer ?
#
loop_
_entity_poly.entity_id
_entity_poly.type
_entity_poly.pdbx_seq_one_letter_code
_entity_poly.pdbx_strand_id
1 'polypeptide(L)'
;MRLGRRLRDHQVRLTGHLDAESDFHSAGRILDGAQLAGDAFDRRGDSVERVLQRRARLLRHPARAADRPDLLAFGRADFDDQPAAAFQRDLQRGHVPQRTPFRPFIVARVQTTVPKRSVARILDADGTPAGAGFPVNDRYVITAAHVVNGAAGVPFESHARPGGRFRVEFLGRDALQAEVAVWNPRLDVAVLKLVQAAPPEIRVAPLVDKAAFDERVAMLGFPDGKDRGVWSVGVLRGPQADGWLQVDVEDGSQFTIEGGFSGTPVWHIGRGDVVGMVVAAWSGSRVRSGYVVPTATLLEAWPELREAVRPPSPFRGLMPFEAEHAASFFGRSDEVERIARLVAERPVVTVTGPSGVGKSSIVQAGVAPKVRADGRTAVVVFRPGQGRTPLHALAQALLPGRSHPAERLDQVDALATHLERGGMPEFLTTVLAHLEANRLVLAVDQFEEVLNAPEEERGAFAKALAYADRPGSPLALLLTLRADYLAPVLHDPHLAAFVAGDRTITVGELSSAGLRAAITEPIRRTPLVEYEPGLVDTLLRDLGVGPGRLPLLQFTLAQLWDLQSGGLLTHDAYAAIGGVSKGLDRFAERLWGELTPAEQRSAERLLIQLIRPDPDRQEITRRTAPRDQLAPEQWRVAQRLAVSRLVVLPEDGQSAELVHEALVTHWRRLGEIGGGAREFRLWQEALRQRIALWRRHGRPASRLLSRADLTDALRQERRRPDDLSPDEHAYIRASVRRRWAVRRRLAGAMAVVTGAALIIWIPVSRGLTDNAAQTLLERAKQQQNSDPYGAAHLTLRAYRTRANGDTRKAVHRLYRDTVQLTQIIPDTSTGWINLKGQGQTGGDLSGKVSADGRTLVTRSPDNKALAWRIANGRATPTTLSDEGGTIAGNVTVSADGRYAAATYLASIKDSDSGRCVVKADMEAFKTERFCLVVTDLARNKTRMAVLFPKGSRATHLSLDPTGRTLAAAVMTKDQLTLRRWDVREKKALPSGPLPVTSRDVVSLFRLTPAGLVINFLEFPDGTGGGDQRALGNKLVLIPPDGSSRVLEDALTSAKLATSADGRRLAAVVEIGRVTLFDVWDMTTGRMITRLRDVGVAEAVGALAFDPAGTVLHDTWWRLIPPTGSSLKETDEFLKETSVLPVTRWSLADGKRLDPLSVPNAWQTLLPLGGDGFALIDGDQIGLLLPTPGNPTSGQLAAMARQTKDLVLSGSKADAGREVAHLCRLYGNMPESTTLKKLVPAGAHKGKVC
;
A
#
# COMPACT_ATOMS: atom_id res chain seq x y z
N MET A 1 -27.33 -3.97 32.83
CA MET A 1 -27.70 -2.62 33.31
C MET A 1 -26.52 -1.70 33.01
N ARG A 2 -26.64 -0.75 32.08
CA ARG A 2 -27.05 0.65 32.32
C ARG A 2 -26.08 1.45 33.21
N LEU A 3 -25.60 2.56 32.63
CA LEU A 3 -24.86 3.72 33.17
C LEU A 3 -23.36 3.54 33.44
N GLY A 4 -22.44 4.38 32.95
CA GLY A 4 -22.49 5.60 32.11
C GLY A 4 -21.05 5.88 31.63
N ARG A 5 -20.73 6.24 30.38
CA ARG A 5 -21.04 7.44 29.59
C ARG A 5 -20.82 8.78 30.31
N ARG A 6 -19.78 9.48 29.82
CA ARG A 6 -19.53 10.96 29.77
C ARG A 6 -19.00 11.53 31.11
N LEU A 7 -17.90 12.30 31.16
CA LEU A 7 -17.39 13.41 30.32
C LEU A 7 -15.83 13.38 30.36
N ARG A 8 -15.07 13.59 29.27
CA ARG A 8 -14.57 14.90 28.78
C ARG A 8 -14.05 15.78 29.93
N ASP A 9 -12.75 16.08 30.06
CA ASP A 9 -11.99 16.93 29.15
C ASP A 9 -10.45 16.90 29.38
N HIS A 10 -9.73 17.19 28.29
CA HIS A 10 -8.44 17.92 28.22
C HIS A 10 -7.08 17.23 28.50
N GLN A 11 -6.38 16.98 27.38
CA GLN A 11 -4.99 17.31 27.01
C GLN A 11 -3.78 17.02 27.95
N VAL A 12 -2.91 16.14 27.40
CA VAL A 12 -1.45 16.34 27.15
C VAL A 12 -0.50 16.39 28.36
N ARG A 13 0.27 15.30 28.57
CA ARG A 13 1.75 15.24 28.39
C ARG A 13 2.37 13.93 28.94
N LEU A 14 3.14 13.27 28.05
CA LEU A 14 4.50 12.71 28.19
C LEU A 14 4.95 11.90 29.43
N THR A 15 5.77 10.88 29.11
CA THR A 15 6.64 10.01 29.95
C THR A 15 5.90 8.95 30.78
N GLY A 16 6.30 7.69 30.93
CA GLY A 16 7.50 6.92 30.59
C GLY A 16 7.60 5.77 31.62
N HIS A 17 8.02 4.56 31.19
CA HIS A 17 8.39 3.37 32.00
C HIS A 17 7.25 2.61 32.72
N LEU A 18 7.01 1.34 32.34
CA LEU A 18 7.63 0.07 32.78
C LEU A 18 7.18 -0.34 34.20
N ASP A 19 6.41 -1.43 34.25
CA ASP A 19 6.52 -2.59 35.15
C ASP A 19 5.21 -3.41 35.02
N ALA A 20 5.23 -4.58 34.37
CA ALA A 20 5.74 -5.87 34.84
C ALA A 20 4.78 -6.57 35.81
N GLU A 21 4.34 -7.76 35.36
CA GLU A 21 4.09 -8.97 36.17
C GLU A 21 2.89 -8.95 37.14
N SER A 22 2.11 -10.01 37.34
CA SER A 22 2.19 -11.41 36.88
C SER A 22 0.88 -12.11 37.23
N ASP A 23 0.56 -13.12 36.41
CA ASP A 23 0.11 -14.48 36.74
C ASP A 23 -0.95 -14.73 37.84
N PHE A 24 -1.93 -15.61 37.57
CA PHE A 24 -1.73 -17.07 37.67
C PHE A 24 -3.02 -17.90 37.47
N HIS A 25 -2.84 -19.02 36.76
CA HIS A 25 -3.51 -20.34 36.87
C HIS A 25 -5.00 -20.49 36.50
N SER A 26 -5.47 -21.55 35.84
CA SER A 26 -4.99 -22.95 35.60
C SER A 26 -5.93 -23.59 34.55
N ALA A 27 -5.51 -24.32 33.51
CA ALA A 27 -4.89 -25.65 33.44
C ALA A 27 -5.86 -26.87 33.46
N GLY A 28 -5.72 -27.73 32.45
CA GLY A 28 -6.20 -29.14 32.35
C GLY A 28 -5.95 -29.65 30.90
N ARG A 29 -4.83 -30.32 30.54
CA ARG A 29 -4.49 -31.77 30.65
C ARG A 29 -5.60 -32.68 30.06
N ILE A 30 -5.41 -33.65 29.15
CA ILE A 30 -4.35 -34.67 28.92
C ILE A 30 -4.53 -35.31 27.52
N LEU A 31 -3.40 -35.81 26.98
CA LEU A 31 -3.11 -36.82 25.93
C LEU A 31 -4.27 -37.62 25.27
N ASP A 32 -4.23 -37.75 23.94
CA ASP A 32 -4.12 -39.05 23.23
C ASP A 32 -3.98 -38.88 21.70
N GLY A 33 -3.24 -39.79 21.05
CA GLY A 33 -3.46 -40.13 19.64
C GLY A 33 -2.42 -39.67 18.61
N ALA A 34 -1.18 -40.15 18.71
CA ALA A 34 -0.34 -40.33 17.54
C ALA A 34 -0.86 -41.53 16.72
N GLN A 35 -1.30 -41.32 15.48
CA GLN A 35 -1.34 -42.36 14.44
C GLN A 35 -1.54 -41.75 13.06
N LEU A 36 -0.81 -42.31 12.08
CA LEU A 36 -0.84 -42.08 10.62
C LEU A 36 0.07 -40.98 10.06
N ALA A 37 1.37 -41.29 10.07
CA ALA A 37 2.22 -41.06 8.90
C ALA A 37 2.33 -42.39 8.12
N GLY A 38 2.25 -42.34 6.79
CA GLY A 38 2.52 -43.49 5.92
C GLY A 38 2.10 -43.23 4.48
N ASP A 39 2.99 -42.66 3.67
CA ASP A 39 3.63 -43.45 2.60
C ASP A 39 4.62 -42.63 1.76
N ALA A 40 5.66 -43.35 1.31
CA ALA A 40 6.73 -42.98 0.40
C ALA A 40 7.87 -42.08 0.94
N PHE A 41 8.87 -42.72 1.55
CA PHE A 41 10.14 -43.04 0.86
C PHE A 41 11.07 -43.82 1.81
N ASP A 42 11.26 -45.10 1.51
CA ASP A 42 12.34 -45.95 2.04
C ASP A 42 13.14 -46.48 0.84
N ARG A 43 14.47 -46.42 0.93
CA ARG A 43 15.39 -47.52 0.60
C ARG A 43 16.84 -47.06 0.75
N ARG A 44 17.50 -47.63 1.77
CA ARG A 44 18.94 -47.68 2.08
C ARG A 44 19.48 -46.38 2.73
N GLY A 45 19.55 -46.20 4.04
CA GLY A 45 19.71 -47.16 5.13
C GLY A 45 21.03 -46.87 5.86
N ASP A 46 21.11 -45.73 6.57
CA ASP A 46 21.90 -45.57 7.81
C ASP A 46 21.61 -44.19 8.45
N SER A 47 21.23 -44.17 9.72
CA SER A 47 20.94 -42.95 10.48
C SER A 47 22.23 -42.31 11.03
N VAL A 48 22.27 -40.97 11.03
CA VAL A 48 23.41 -40.11 11.46
C VAL A 48 23.96 -40.47 12.86
N GLU A 49 23.15 -41.11 13.70
CA GLU A 49 23.54 -41.57 15.04
C GLU A 49 24.47 -42.81 15.03
N ARG A 50 24.39 -43.66 14.00
CA ARG A 50 25.32 -44.80 13.80
C ARG A 50 26.66 -44.38 13.17
N VAL A 51 26.71 -43.27 12.45
CA VAL A 51 27.96 -42.69 11.93
C VAL A 51 28.77 -42.02 13.06
N LEU A 52 28.09 -41.40 14.03
CA LEU A 52 28.73 -40.81 15.21
C LEU A 52 29.19 -41.85 16.23
N GLN A 53 28.46 -42.97 16.38
CA GLN A 53 28.91 -44.09 17.24
C GLN A 53 30.00 -44.98 16.60
N ARG A 54 30.16 -44.98 15.27
CA ARG A 54 31.32 -45.61 14.60
C ARG A 54 32.62 -44.81 14.71
N ARG A 55 32.55 -43.48 14.86
CA ARG A 55 33.73 -42.61 15.05
C ARG A 55 34.24 -42.57 16.49
N ALA A 56 33.40 -42.95 17.47
CA ALA A 56 33.75 -43.00 18.89
C ALA A 56 34.30 -44.36 19.38
N ARG A 57 34.36 -45.39 18.51
CA ARG A 57 34.90 -46.73 18.84
C ARG A 57 36.31 -47.04 18.27
N LEU A 58 36.96 -46.07 17.60
CA LEU A 58 38.30 -46.24 17.01
C LEU A 58 39.45 -45.59 17.80
N LEU A 59 39.22 -45.19 19.07
CA LEU A 59 40.27 -44.65 19.95
C LEU A 59 40.37 -45.40 21.29
N ARG A 60 40.17 -46.72 21.27
CA ARG A 60 40.45 -47.58 22.43
C ARG A 60 41.06 -48.91 21.98
N HIS A 61 42.36 -48.90 21.69
CA HIS A 61 43.30 -49.93 22.17
C HIS A 61 44.74 -49.65 21.66
N PRO A 62 45.75 -49.71 22.54
CA PRO A 62 47.16 -49.56 22.18
C PRO A 62 47.76 -50.94 21.89
N ALA A 63 48.17 -51.22 20.65
CA ALA A 63 49.21 -52.21 20.30
C ALA A 63 49.28 -52.40 18.79
N ARG A 64 50.34 -51.87 18.18
CA ARG A 64 51.20 -52.49 17.15
C ARG A 64 51.92 -51.38 16.38
N ALA A 65 53.01 -50.92 16.97
CA ALA A 65 54.17 -50.48 16.23
C ALA A 65 55.03 -51.73 15.95
N ALA A 66 55.32 -52.03 14.69
CA ALA A 66 56.46 -52.82 14.24
C ALA A 66 56.58 -52.62 12.72
N ASP A 67 57.77 -52.23 12.28
CA ASP A 67 58.20 -51.83 10.93
C ASP A 67 58.09 -50.32 10.69
N ARG A 68 59.16 -49.52 10.59
CA ARG A 68 60.61 -49.76 10.41
C ARG A 68 61.33 -48.40 10.59
N PRO A 69 62.68 -48.33 10.64
CA PRO A 69 63.37 -47.74 11.79
C PRO A 69 64.43 -46.71 11.38
N ASP A 70 64.09 -45.42 11.38
CA ASP A 70 65.07 -44.34 11.12
C ASP A 70 65.10 -43.29 12.24
N LEU A 71 64.80 -43.70 13.47
CA LEU A 71 64.86 -42.86 14.66
C LEU A 71 65.71 -43.55 15.73
N LEU A 72 67.01 -43.25 15.76
CA LEU A 72 67.81 -43.17 17.00
C LEU A 72 69.08 -42.37 16.71
N ALA A 73 69.09 -41.09 17.11
CA ALA A 73 70.31 -40.33 17.42
C ALA A 73 69.97 -39.07 18.24
N PHE A 74 70.24 -39.16 19.56
CA PHE A 74 70.42 -38.07 20.54
C PHE A 74 69.23 -37.11 20.80
N GLY A 75 68.82 -36.79 22.03
CA GLY A 75 69.36 -37.03 23.36
C GLY A 75 68.60 -36.11 24.33
N ARG A 76 68.28 -36.64 25.51
CA ARG A 76 67.54 -35.99 26.62
C ARG A 76 68.23 -34.73 27.15
N ALA A 77 67.43 -33.77 27.62
CA ALA A 77 67.64 -33.11 28.91
C ALA A 77 66.26 -32.79 29.52
N ASP A 78 66.05 -33.34 30.72
CA ASP A 78 64.82 -33.32 31.51
C ASP A 78 64.49 -31.92 32.09
N PHE A 79 63.20 -31.63 32.25
CA PHE A 79 62.66 -30.93 33.43
C PHE A 79 61.28 -31.52 33.75
N ASP A 80 61.13 -31.96 35.01
CA ASP A 80 60.01 -32.72 35.57
C ASP A 80 58.62 -32.08 35.39
N ASP A 81 57.72 -32.81 34.73
CA ASP A 81 56.27 -32.60 34.77
C ASP A 81 55.66 -33.44 35.90
N GLN A 82 55.48 -32.85 37.08
CA GLN A 82 54.65 -33.43 38.16
C GLN A 82 53.41 -32.65 38.65
N PRO A 83 53.00 -31.46 38.15
CA PRO A 83 51.71 -30.89 38.60
C PRO A 83 50.48 -31.33 37.78
N ALA A 84 50.64 -31.79 36.54
CA ALA A 84 49.51 -31.93 35.61
C ALA A 84 48.53 -33.08 35.95
N ALA A 85 49.03 -34.20 36.47
CA ALA A 85 48.22 -35.40 36.74
C ALA A 85 47.40 -35.35 38.05
N ALA A 86 47.70 -34.40 38.95
CA ALA A 86 46.90 -34.13 40.14
C ALA A 86 45.71 -33.23 39.82
N PHE A 87 45.94 -32.17 39.03
CA PHE A 87 44.92 -31.19 38.65
C PHE A 87 43.78 -31.78 37.79
N GLN A 88 44.10 -32.75 36.93
CA GLN A 88 43.11 -33.42 36.08
C GLN A 88 42.18 -34.36 36.87
N ARG A 89 42.61 -34.84 38.06
CA ARG A 89 41.79 -35.65 38.97
C ARG A 89 40.84 -34.81 39.83
N ASP A 90 41.23 -33.60 40.19
CA ASP A 90 40.37 -32.69 40.97
C ASP A 90 39.28 -32.03 40.11
N LEU A 91 39.56 -31.75 38.83
CA LEU A 91 38.56 -31.27 37.86
C LEU A 91 37.45 -32.28 37.57
N GLN A 92 37.75 -33.59 37.60
CA GLN A 92 36.75 -34.64 37.42
C GLN A 92 35.85 -34.86 38.65
N ARG A 93 36.21 -34.31 39.81
CA ARG A 93 35.43 -34.42 41.06
C ARG A 93 34.59 -33.19 41.39
N GLY A 94 34.54 -32.20 40.49
CA GLY A 94 33.62 -31.06 40.61
C GLY A 94 33.86 -30.13 41.80
N HIS A 95 35.06 -30.16 42.40
CA HIS A 95 35.48 -29.19 43.41
C HIS A 95 36.54 -28.28 42.82
N VAL A 96 36.22 -27.00 42.62
CA VAL A 96 37.22 -25.96 42.36
C VAL A 96 37.58 -25.35 43.72
N PRO A 97 38.80 -25.54 44.25
CA PRO A 97 39.21 -24.83 45.45
C PRO A 97 39.38 -23.35 45.09
N GLN A 98 38.69 -22.48 45.81
CA GLN A 98 39.02 -21.06 45.79
C GLN A 98 40.41 -20.89 46.42
N ARG A 99 41.35 -20.38 45.62
CA ARG A 99 42.74 -19.96 45.97
C ARG A 99 43.82 -21.06 45.89
N THR A 100 44.45 -21.16 44.71
CA THR A 100 45.87 -21.60 44.53
C THR A 100 46.42 -20.97 43.22
N PRO A 101 47.74 -20.70 43.08
CA PRO A 101 48.26 -19.46 42.48
C PRO A 101 48.46 -19.47 40.95
N PHE A 102 47.94 -18.42 40.32
CA PHE A 102 47.98 -18.05 38.89
C PHE A 102 49.36 -17.58 38.34
N ARG A 103 50.49 -17.99 38.92
CA ARG A 103 51.79 -17.32 38.67
C ARG A 103 52.52 -17.65 37.35
N PRO A 104 52.57 -18.90 36.83
CA PRO A 104 53.35 -19.19 35.60
C PRO A 104 52.67 -18.75 34.30
N PHE A 105 51.33 -18.75 34.27
CA PHE A 105 50.54 -18.53 33.05
C PHE A 105 50.53 -17.08 32.57
N ILE A 106 50.55 -16.10 33.48
CA ILE A 106 50.52 -14.67 33.13
C ILE A 106 51.87 -14.25 32.51
N VAL A 107 53.00 -14.75 33.05
CA VAL A 107 54.33 -14.42 32.52
C VAL A 107 54.55 -15.02 31.13
N ALA A 108 54.12 -16.26 30.89
CA ALA A 108 54.21 -16.90 29.57
C ALA A 108 53.35 -16.16 28.53
N ARG A 109 52.12 -15.76 28.88
CA ARG A 109 51.22 -15.03 27.97
C ARG A 109 51.70 -13.59 27.71
N VAL A 110 52.25 -12.90 28.70
CA VAL A 110 52.85 -11.56 28.52
C VAL A 110 54.06 -11.63 27.58
N GLN A 111 54.90 -12.68 27.69
CA GLN A 111 56.07 -12.85 26.83
C GLN A 111 55.74 -13.22 25.38
N THR A 112 54.58 -13.84 25.10
CA THR A 112 54.13 -14.14 23.74
C THR A 112 53.31 -13.02 23.09
N THR A 113 52.68 -12.16 23.89
CA THR A 113 51.70 -11.16 23.40
C THR A 113 52.26 -9.74 23.35
N VAL A 114 53.30 -9.42 24.15
CA VAL A 114 53.94 -8.10 24.16
C VAL A 114 55.32 -8.17 23.48
N PRO A 115 55.56 -7.45 22.38
CA PRO A 115 56.84 -7.52 21.70
C PRO A 115 57.91 -6.80 22.53
N LYS A 116 58.88 -7.55 23.08
CA LYS A 116 60.09 -6.96 23.70
C LYS A 116 60.83 -5.99 22.78
N ARG A 117 60.60 -6.09 21.46
CA ARG A 117 61.15 -5.23 20.39
C ARG A 117 60.33 -3.95 20.14
N SER A 118 59.44 -3.58 21.07
CA SER A 118 58.61 -2.38 21.02
C SER A 118 58.88 -1.40 22.17
N VAL A 119 59.99 -1.58 22.89
CA VAL A 119 60.43 -0.69 23.97
C VAL A 119 61.89 -0.31 23.73
N ALA A 120 62.21 0.96 23.91
CA ALA A 120 63.53 1.54 23.81
C ALA A 120 63.98 2.09 25.17
N ARG A 121 65.29 2.13 25.39
CA ARG A 121 65.94 2.81 26.50
C ARG A 121 66.38 4.20 26.04
N ILE A 122 66.05 5.21 26.83
CA ILE A 122 66.58 6.56 26.63
C ILE A 122 67.78 6.68 27.56
N LEU A 123 68.97 6.80 26.98
CA LEU A 123 70.23 6.78 27.72
C LEU A 123 70.68 8.20 28.06
N ASP A 124 71.23 8.35 29.27
CA ASP A 124 71.95 9.56 29.67
C ASP A 124 73.37 9.62 29.09
N ALA A 125 74.15 10.63 29.49
CA ALA A 125 75.53 10.83 29.05
C ALA A 125 76.48 9.67 29.43
N ASP A 126 76.20 9.00 30.55
CA ASP A 126 77.00 7.89 31.08
C ASP A 126 76.59 6.53 30.47
N GLY A 127 75.52 6.51 29.66
CA GLY A 127 74.98 5.31 29.04
C GLY A 127 74.03 4.52 29.94
N THR A 128 73.59 5.11 31.04
CA THR A 128 72.60 4.52 31.95
C THR A 128 71.18 4.87 31.47
N PRO A 129 70.17 3.98 31.61
CA PRO A 129 68.81 4.31 31.22
C PRO A 129 68.20 5.39 32.13
N ALA A 130 67.98 6.59 31.59
CA ALA A 130 67.21 7.65 32.26
C ALA A 130 65.71 7.31 32.30
N GLY A 131 65.26 6.44 31.40
CA GLY A 131 63.90 5.92 31.33
C GLY A 131 63.67 5.10 30.06
N ALA A 132 62.41 4.81 29.79
CA ALA A 132 61.98 4.06 28.62
C ALA A 132 61.30 4.94 27.58
N GLY A 133 61.11 4.40 26.38
CA GLY A 133 60.29 4.96 25.33
C GLY A 133 59.77 3.85 24.43
N PHE A 134 58.92 4.18 23.47
CA PHE A 134 58.44 3.20 22.50
C PHE A 134 58.24 3.81 21.10
N PRO A 135 58.53 3.06 20.03
CA PRO A 135 58.42 3.54 18.67
C PRO A 135 56.95 3.58 18.23
N VAL A 136 56.57 4.68 17.59
CA VAL A 136 55.23 4.85 16.97
C VAL A 136 55.26 4.80 15.46
N ASN A 137 56.45 4.89 14.86
CA ASN A 137 56.78 4.47 13.50
C ASN A 137 58.29 4.23 13.40
N ASP A 138 58.83 4.12 12.18
CA ASP A 138 60.26 3.92 11.93
C ASP A 138 61.14 5.14 12.26
N ARG A 139 60.56 6.31 12.56
CA ARG A 139 61.30 7.55 12.80
C ARG A 139 61.07 8.19 14.15
N TYR A 140 59.99 7.86 14.86
CA TYR A 140 59.58 8.58 16.06
C TYR A 140 59.40 7.63 17.24
N VAL A 141 59.94 8.02 18.39
CA VAL A 141 59.85 7.34 19.69
C VAL A 141 59.19 8.27 20.70
N ILE A 142 58.14 7.81 21.36
CA ILE A 142 57.45 8.55 22.43
C ILE A 142 58.08 8.19 23.78
N THR A 143 58.24 9.19 24.64
CA THR A 143 58.69 9.04 26.04
C THR A 143 58.10 10.17 26.90
N ALA A 144 58.35 10.13 28.21
CA ALA A 144 57.95 11.19 29.12
C ALA A 144 58.91 12.39 28.99
N ALA A 145 58.40 13.62 29.12
CA ALA A 145 59.22 14.83 28.97
C ALA A 145 60.34 14.87 30.02
N HIS A 146 60.03 14.44 31.25
CA HIS A 146 61.01 14.37 32.30
C HIS A 146 62.11 13.31 32.08
N VAL A 147 61.84 12.24 31.31
CA VAL A 147 62.87 11.24 30.95
C VAL A 147 63.91 11.89 30.05
N VAL A 148 63.48 12.77 29.15
CA VAL A 148 64.40 13.58 28.33
C VAL A 148 65.17 14.59 29.18
N ASN A 149 64.53 15.20 30.20
CA ASN A 149 65.22 16.06 31.16
C ASN A 149 66.31 15.28 31.92
N GLY A 150 65.99 14.08 32.42
CA GLY A 150 66.94 13.19 33.07
C GLY A 150 68.11 12.81 32.16
N ALA A 151 67.82 12.42 30.91
CA ALA A 151 68.85 12.11 29.93
C ALA A 151 69.75 13.32 29.56
N ALA A 152 69.20 14.54 29.64
CA ALA A 152 69.94 15.78 29.42
C ALA A 152 70.67 16.30 30.68
N GLY A 153 70.51 15.65 31.83
CA GLY A 153 71.09 16.10 33.11
C GLY A 153 70.50 17.43 33.63
N VAL A 154 69.28 17.78 33.22
CA VAL A 154 68.57 18.99 33.69
C VAL A 154 67.49 18.64 34.71
N PRO A 155 67.06 19.58 35.57
CA PRO A 155 66.03 19.30 36.57
C PRO A 155 64.74 18.73 35.95
N PHE A 156 64.17 17.72 36.60
CA PHE A 156 62.96 17.01 36.15
C PHE A 156 61.80 17.98 35.81
N GLU A 157 61.60 19.00 36.66
CA GLU A 157 60.53 20.01 36.54
C GLU A 157 60.81 21.08 35.46
N SER A 158 61.93 21.01 34.76
CA SER A 158 62.28 21.99 33.74
C SER A 158 61.29 21.96 32.57
N HIS A 159 60.68 23.12 32.30
CA HIS A 159 59.86 23.31 31.11
C HIS A 159 60.66 23.74 29.86
N ALA A 160 61.94 24.10 30.02
CA ALA A 160 62.79 24.50 28.90
C ALA A 160 63.06 23.31 27.99
N ARG A 161 62.92 23.49 26.66
CA ARG A 161 63.17 22.44 25.67
C ARG A 161 64.66 22.03 25.71
N PRO A 162 64.98 20.75 26.02
CA PRO A 162 66.36 20.28 25.99
C PRO A 162 66.96 20.39 24.59
N GLY A 163 68.17 20.95 24.49
CA GLY A 163 68.95 20.99 23.25
C GLY A 163 69.91 19.81 23.15
N GLY A 164 70.23 19.38 21.94
CA GLY A 164 71.22 18.31 21.70
C GLY A 164 70.64 17.02 21.12
N ARG A 165 71.50 16.00 21.03
CA ARG A 165 71.14 14.66 20.55
C ARG A 165 71.06 13.67 21.70
N PHE A 166 70.05 12.82 21.66
CA PHE A 166 69.74 11.80 22.65
C PHE A 166 70.08 10.43 22.09
N ARG A 167 70.49 9.51 22.97
CA ARG A 167 70.79 8.14 22.59
C ARG A 167 69.58 7.26 22.92
N VAL A 168 69.04 6.61 21.89
CA VAL A 168 67.89 5.72 21.98
C VAL A 168 68.31 4.32 21.60
N GLU A 169 68.18 3.37 22.52
CA GLU A 169 68.65 2.01 22.33
C GLU A 169 67.51 1.01 22.41
N PHE A 170 67.34 0.21 21.37
CA PHE A 170 66.39 -0.91 21.37
C PHE A 170 67.07 -2.17 21.89
N LEU A 171 66.36 -2.99 22.67
CA LEU A 171 66.92 -4.19 23.29
C LEU A 171 67.64 -5.10 22.27
N GLY A 172 68.94 -5.30 22.47
CA GLY A 172 69.80 -6.13 21.61
C GLY A 172 70.34 -5.44 20.36
N ARG A 173 70.34 -4.10 20.30
CA ARG A 173 70.84 -3.29 19.18
C ARG A 173 71.69 -2.11 19.67
N ASP A 174 72.49 -1.56 18.78
CA ASP A 174 73.26 -0.34 19.05
C ASP A 174 72.36 0.88 19.24
N ALA A 175 72.81 1.82 20.06
CA ALA A 175 72.08 3.06 20.32
C ALA A 175 72.05 3.97 19.08
N LEU A 176 70.85 4.42 18.71
CA LEU A 176 70.60 5.39 17.66
C LEU A 176 70.61 6.82 18.20
N GLN A 177 70.95 7.77 17.35
CA GLN A 177 70.89 9.20 17.68
C GLN A 177 69.49 9.73 17.41
N ALA A 178 68.97 10.57 18.30
CA ALA A 178 67.65 11.16 18.18
C ALA A 178 67.63 12.63 18.60
N GLU A 179 66.68 13.39 18.09
CA GLU A 179 66.48 14.81 18.41
C GLU A 179 65.03 15.03 18.87
N VAL A 180 64.80 15.95 19.81
CA VAL A 180 63.44 16.25 20.28
C VAL A 180 62.63 16.86 19.14
N ALA A 181 61.61 16.17 18.67
CA ALA A 181 60.68 16.64 17.65
C ALA A 181 59.47 17.35 18.25
N VAL A 182 58.90 16.78 19.30
CA VAL A 182 57.76 17.35 20.05
C VAL A 182 58.16 17.47 21.52
N TRP A 183 57.87 18.63 22.10
CA TRP A 183 58.18 18.93 23.50
C TRP A 183 56.94 19.50 24.18
N ASN A 184 56.30 18.71 25.04
CA ASN A 184 55.14 19.14 25.81
C ASN A 184 55.29 18.78 27.30
N PRO A 185 56.08 19.56 28.06
CA PRO A 185 56.35 19.29 29.47
C PRO A 185 55.13 19.53 30.38
N ARG A 186 54.06 20.17 29.89
CA ARG A 186 52.81 20.35 30.65
C ARG A 186 52.00 19.06 30.74
N LEU A 187 52.01 18.26 29.68
CA LEU A 187 51.38 16.95 29.63
C LEU A 187 52.38 15.82 29.95
N ASP A 188 53.63 16.18 30.27
CA ASP A 188 54.77 15.28 30.46
C ASP A 188 55.03 14.34 29.27
N VAL A 189 54.91 14.86 28.04
CA VAL A 189 55.12 14.10 26.79
C VAL A 189 56.25 14.70 25.97
N ALA A 190 57.15 13.84 25.49
CA ALA A 190 58.14 14.18 24.48
C ALA A 190 58.19 13.14 23.36
N VAL A 191 58.48 13.60 22.15
CA VAL A 191 58.68 12.72 20.98
C VAL A 191 60.09 12.96 20.45
N LEU A 192 60.86 11.89 20.36
CA LEU A 192 62.20 11.87 19.81
C LEU A 192 62.16 11.38 18.37
N LYS A 193 62.68 12.18 17.44
CA LYS A 193 62.89 11.80 16.05
C LYS A 193 64.27 11.20 15.89
N LEU A 194 64.31 9.95 15.48
CA LEU A 194 65.55 9.24 15.17
C LEU A 194 66.21 9.87 13.94
N VAL A 195 67.52 10.10 14.02
CA VAL A 195 68.34 10.62 12.92
C VAL A 195 68.46 9.57 11.82
N GLN A 196 68.57 8.30 12.21
CA GLN A 196 68.48 7.13 11.34
C GLN A 196 67.13 6.42 11.53
N ALA A 197 66.57 5.82 10.49
CA ALA A 197 65.36 5.02 10.65
C ALA A 197 65.62 3.82 11.57
N ALA A 198 64.63 3.46 12.38
CA ALA A 198 64.67 2.27 13.21
C ALA A 198 64.80 1.02 12.32
N PRO A 199 65.55 -0.01 12.76
CA PRO A 199 65.65 -1.26 12.01
C PRO A 199 64.27 -1.88 11.74
N PRO A 200 64.05 -2.55 10.60
CA PRO A 200 62.74 -3.12 10.22
C PRO A 200 62.17 -4.13 11.23
N GLU A 201 63.02 -4.71 12.06
CA GLU A 201 62.66 -5.69 13.09
C GLU A 201 62.01 -5.09 14.34
N ILE A 202 62.05 -3.76 14.49
CA ILE A 202 61.46 -3.02 15.61
C ILE A 202 59.96 -2.88 15.37
N ARG A 203 59.14 -3.33 16.32
CA ARG A 203 57.68 -3.31 16.17
C ARG A 203 57.10 -2.04 16.80
N VAL A 204 56.25 -1.34 16.05
CA VAL A 204 55.48 -0.20 16.54
C VAL A 204 54.44 -0.65 17.55
N ALA A 205 54.28 0.11 18.62
CA ALA A 205 53.28 -0.17 19.62
C ALA A 205 51.89 0.35 19.16
N PRO A 206 50.87 -0.51 18.97
CA PRO A 206 49.58 -0.07 18.47
C PRO A 206 48.82 0.69 19.57
N LEU A 207 48.61 1.98 19.37
CA LEU A 207 47.90 2.85 20.32
C LEU A 207 46.38 2.73 20.18
N VAL A 208 45.64 2.85 21.29
CA VAL A 208 44.16 2.93 21.29
C VAL A 208 43.64 4.25 21.88
N ASP A 209 42.61 4.81 21.26
CA ASP A 209 42.04 6.12 21.63
C ASP A 209 41.27 6.09 22.98
N LYS A 210 40.81 4.92 23.43
CA LYS A 210 40.11 4.75 24.72
C LYS A 210 40.58 3.51 25.45
N ALA A 211 40.98 3.69 26.71
CA ALA A 211 41.26 2.60 27.64
C ALA A 211 39.96 2.15 28.32
N ALA A 212 39.81 0.84 28.54
CA ALA A 212 38.74 0.28 29.36
C ALA A 212 39.28 -0.02 30.76
N PHE A 213 38.46 0.25 31.78
CA PHE A 213 38.83 0.12 33.19
C PHE A 213 38.63 -1.31 33.69
N ASP A 214 39.28 -1.62 34.80
CA ASP A 214 39.37 -2.94 35.43
C ASP A 214 39.99 -4.04 34.54
N GLU A 215 40.69 -3.62 33.48
CA GLU A 215 41.43 -4.50 32.60
C GLU A 215 42.88 -4.71 33.06
N ARG A 216 43.44 -5.89 32.73
CA ARG A 216 44.82 -6.26 33.09
C ARG A 216 45.83 -5.68 32.11
N VAL A 217 46.87 -5.06 32.65
CA VAL A 217 47.93 -4.41 31.89
C VAL A 217 49.31 -4.91 32.29
N ALA A 218 50.26 -4.84 31.34
CA ALA A 218 51.67 -5.18 31.53
C ALA A 218 52.56 -4.02 31.09
N MET A 219 53.69 -3.86 31.77
CA MET A 219 54.67 -2.80 31.50
C MET A 219 56.09 -3.33 31.72
N LEU A 220 57.04 -2.84 30.92
CA LEU A 220 58.44 -3.27 30.93
C LEU A 220 59.34 -2.08 31.26
N GLY A 221 59.84 -2.02 32.50
CA GLY A 221 60.73 -0.96 32.97
C GLY A 221 62.18 -1.41 33.10
N PHE A 222 63.09 -0.44 33.24
CA PHE A 222 64.53 -0.63 33.40
C PHE A 222 65.03 0.02 34.70
N PRO A 223 64.65 -0.50 35.89
CA PRO A 223 65.14 0.01 37.15
C PRO A 223 66.64 -0.30 37.33
N ASP A 224 67.26 0.40 38.29
CA ASP A 224 68.71 0.33 38.54
C ASP A 224 69.20 -1.12 38.67
N GLY A 225 70.25 -1.46 37.90
CA GLY A 225 70.85 -2.79 37.86
C GLY A 225 70.05 -3.85 37.10
N LYS A 226 68.97 -3.48 36.39
CA LYS A 226 68.12 -4.38 35.57
C LYS A 226 68.06 -3.96 34.10
N ASP A 227 69.23 -3.83 33.48
CA ASP A 227 69.41 -3.39 32.08
C ASP A 227 68.63 -4.19 31.03
N ARG A 228 68.29 -5.45 31.31
CA ARG A 228 67.51 -6.32 30.42
C ARG A 228 65.98 -6.12 30.53
N GLY A 229 65.55 -5.24 31.42
CA GLY A 229 64.16 -4.91 31.71
C GLY A 229 63.47 -5.93 32.62
N VAL A 230 62.51 -5.45 33.41
CA VAL A 230 61.66 -6.26 34.29
C VAL A 230 60.19 -5.98 34.04
N TRP A 231 59.38 -7.03 34.06
CA TRP A 231 57.94 -6.93 33.86
C TRP A 231 57.23 -6.59 35.16
N SER A 232 56.27 -5.67 35.08
CA SER A 232 55.25 -5.43 36.10
C SER A 232 53.86 -5.63 35.51
N VAL A 233 52.96 -6.23 36.28
CA VAL A 233 51.57 -6.52 35.89
C VAL A 233 50.62 -5.88 36.89
N GLY A 234 49.58 -5.22 36.38
CA GLY A 234 48.60 -4.52 37.20
C GLY A 234 47.22 -4.47 36.57
N VAL A 235 46.30 -3.81 37.27
CA VAL A 235 44.92 -3.56 36.85
C VAL A 235 44.73 -2.05 36.69
N LEU A 236 44.18 -1.63 35.55
CA LEU A 236 43.87 -0.23 35.28
C LEU A 236 42.57 0.16 35.98
N ARG A 237 42.55 1.19 36.85
CA ARG A 237 41.39 1.48 37.72
C ARG A 237 40.48 2.62 37.25
N GLY A 238 41.04 3.68 36.68
CA GLY A 238 40.26 4.86 36.30
C GLY A 238 41.09 6.15 36.24
N PRO A 239 40.52 7.24 35.69
CA PRO A 239 41.14 8.55 35.67
C PRO A 239 41.12 9.21 37.04
N GLN A 240 42.20 9.93 37.36
CA GLN A 240 42.36 10.78 38.53
C GLN A 240 41.98 12.23 38.21
N ALA A 241 41.97 13.10 39.22
CA ALA A 241 41.55 14.51 39.08
C ALA A 241 42.40 15.33 38.08
N ASP A 242 43.62 14.88 37.81
CA ASP A 242 44.59 15.44 36.85
C ASP A 242 44.51 14.79 35.45
N GLY A 243 43.57 13.84 35.25
CA GLY A 243 43.39 13.12 33.99
C GLY A 243 44.31 11.93 33.78
N TRP A 244 45.24 11.65 34.70
CA TRP A 244 46.09 10.45 34.63
C TRP A 244 45.31 9.20 35.02
N LEU A 245 45.65 8.06 34.42
CA LEU A 245 45.07 6.77 34.79
C LEU A 245 45.88 6.11 35.90
N GLN A 246 45.20 5.58 36.91
CA GLN A 246 45.85 4.78 37.95
C GLN A 246 45.95 3.31 37.54
N VAL A 247 47.13 2.72 37.75
CA VAL A 247 47.36 1.27 37.67
C VAL A 247 47.72 0.76 39.05
N ASP A 248 46.97 -0.23 39.52
CA ASP A 248 47.28 -0.97 40.75
C ASP A 248 48.06 -2.24 40.40
N VAL A 249 49.27 -2.37 40.92
CA VAL A 249 50.12 -3.56 40.70
C VAL A 249 49.50 -4.75 41.43
N GLU A 250 49.31 -5.88 40.75
CA GLU A 250 48.71 -7.08 41.34
C GLU A 250 49.62 -7.70 42.43
N ASP A 251 49.00 -8.26 43.48
CA ASP A 251 49.68 -8.99 44.56
C ASP A 251 50.39 -10.24 44.00
N GLY A 252 51.68 -10.10 43.69
CA GLY A 252 52.50 -11.17 43.12
C GLY A 252 53.36 -10.76 41.92
N SER A 253 53.24 -9.52 41.41
CA SER A 253 54.27 -8.95 40.54
C SER A 253 55.62 -8.94 41.28
N GLN A 254 56.67 -9.50 40.67
CA GLN A 254 58.01 -9.55 41.29
C GLN A 254 58.61 -8.15 41.45
N PHE A 255 58.23 -7.21 40.58
CA PHE A 255 58.74 -5.85 40.56
C PHE A 255 57.56 -4.87 40.62
N THR A 256 57.76 -3.78 41.36
CA THR A 256 56.84 -2.66 41.43
C THR A 256 57.17 -1.61 40.38
N ILE A 257 56.23 -0.73 40.10
CA ILE A 257 56.50 0.46 39.28
C ILE A 257 57.39 1.36 40.14
N GLU A 258 58.60 1.64 39.66
CA GLU A 258 59.62 2.45 40.33
C GLU A 258 60.44 3.24 39.29
N GLY A 259 61.50 3.94 39.72
CA GLY A 259 62.42 4.64 38.81
C GLY A 259 62.89 3.71 37.67
N GLY A 260 62.89 4.19 36.43
CA GLY A 260 63.19 3.39 35.23
C GLY A 260 61.98 2.80 34.50
N PHE A 261 60.76 2.88 35.06
CA PHE A 261 59.52 2.57 34.32
C PHE A 261 58.96 3.76 33.54
N SER A 262 59.31 4.99 33.91
CA SER A 262 58.82 6.19 33.20
C SER A 262 59.10 6.14 31.70
N GLY A 263 58.11 6.49 30.90
CA GLY A 263 58.14 6.42 29.44
C GLY A 263 57.86 5.04 28.85
N THR A 264 57.67 3.99 29.65
CA THR A 264 57.26 2.66 29.12
C THR A 264 55.82 2.72 28.60
N PRO A 265 55.51 2.03 27.49
CA PRO A 265 54.14 1.77 27.10
C PRO A 265 53.45 0.84 28.11
N VAL A 266 52.16 1.07 28.34
CA VAL A 266 51.27 0.23 29.15
C VAL A 266 50.41 -0.62 28.22
N TRP A 267 50.67 -1.93 28.20
CA TRP A 267 50.04 -2.87 27.27
C TRP A 267 48.84 -3.57 27.89
N HIS A 268 47.73 -3.64 27.16
CA HIS A 268 46.61 -4.50 27.54
C HIS A 268 46.91 -5.98 27.23
N ILE A 269 46.84 -6.86 28.22
CA ILE A 269 47.27 -8.27 28.11
C ILE A 269 46.35 -9.10 27.19
N GLY A 270 45.08 -8.69 27.01
CA GLY A 270 44.12 -9.39 26.14
C GLY A 270 44.09 -8.91 24.69
N ARG A 271 44.46 -7.64 24.43
CA ARG A 271 44.35 -6.99 23.11
C ARG A 271 45.70 -6.76 22.44
N GLY A 272 46.78 -6.68 23.22
CA GLY A 272 48.11 -6.37 22.69
C GLY A 272 48.21 -4.93 22.17
N ASP A 273 47.44 -4.00 22.74
CA ASP A 273 47.49 -2.57 22.44
C ASP A 273 47.99 -1.73 23.61
N VAL A 274 48.51 -0.54 23.30
CA VAL A 274 49.01 0.42 24.28
C VAL A 274 47.91 1.40 24.65
N VAL A 275 47.57 1.38 25.94
CA VAL A 275 46.50 2.22 26.53
C VAL A 275 47.03 3.53 27.12
N GLY A 276 48.34 3.67 27.23
CA GLY A 276 49.01 4.87 27.71
C GLY A 276 50.49 4.64 27.98
N MET A 277 51.12 5.61 28.65
CA MET A 277 52.54 5.62 28.99
C MET A 277 52.73 5.90 30.48
N VAL A 278 53.60 5.16 31.16
CA VAL A 278 53.89 5.40 32.59
C VAL A 278 54.64 6.73 32.75
N VAL A 279 54.24 7.56 33.71
CA VAL A 279 54.90 8.84 34.00
C VAL A 279 55.33 9.01 35.45
N ALA A 280 54.66 8.36 36.39
CA ALA A 280 55.01 8.48 37.79
C ALA A 280 54.76 7.17 38.55
N ALA A 281 55.57 6.93 39.56
CA ALA A 281 55.45 5.84 40.51
C ALA A 281 55.22 6.43 41.91
N TRP A 282 54.27 5.90 42.68
CA TRP A 282 54.04 6.31 44.06
C TRP A 282 54.54 5.21 45.02
N SER A 283 55.50 5.52 45.89
CA SER A 283 56.12 4.56 46.82
C SER A 283 55.84 4.86 48.31
N GLY A 284 54.59 5.15 48.67
CA GLY A 284 54.24 5.77 49.96
C GLY A 284 53.34 4.99 50.93
N SER A 285 52.71 3.87 50.58
CA SER A 285 51.98 3.02 51.56
C SER A 285 51.67 1.63 51.01
N ARG A 286 50.95 0.77 51.76
CA ARG A 286 50.65 -0.65 51.46
C ARG A 286 50.00 -0.94 50.09
N VAL A 287 49.65 0.07 49.30
CA VAL A 287 49.13 -0.07 47.92
C VAL A 287 50.20 0.41 46.94
N ARG A 288 50.57 -0.46 45.99
CA ARG A 288 51.61 -0.24 44.97
C ARG A 288 50.93 0.25 43.69
N SER A 289 50.84 1.56 43.51
CA SER A 289 50.18 2.16 42.34
C SER A 289 51.14 3.00 41.50
N GLY A 290 50.91 3.02 40.19
CA GLY A 290 51.59 3.91 39.24
C GLY A 290 50.58 4.71 38.43
N TYR A 291 51.06 5.80 37.82
CA TYR A 291 50.26 6.70 37.01
C TYR A 291 50.66 6.64 35.55
N VAL A 292 49.64 6.71 34.70
CA VAL A 292 49.73 6.51 33.27
C VAL A 292 49.09 7.69 32.57
N VAL A 293 49.84 8.35 31.69
CA VAL A 293 49.28 9.31 30.73
C VAL A 293 48.51 8.51 29.68
N PRO A 294 47.19 8.70 29.54
CA PRO A 294 46.40 7.94 28.58
C PRO A 294 46.79 8.31 27.15
N THR A 295 46.57 7.39 26.21
CA THR A 295 46.81 7.62 24.79
C THR A 295 46.10 8.88 24.27
N ALA A 296 44.91 9.21 24.77
CA ALA A 296 44.21 10.45 24.40
C ALA A 296 45.04 11.71 24.67
N THR A 297 45.79 11.74 25.78
CA THR A 297 46.70 12.84 26.11
C THR A 297 47.97 12.80 25.26
N LEU A 298 48.45 11.61 24.88
CA LEU A 298 49.55 11.50 23.89
C LEU A 298 49.13 12.08 22.53
N LEU A 299 47.89 11.83 22.11
CA LEU A 299 47.30 12.39 20.88
C LEU A 299 47.03 13.89 20.99
N GLU A 300 46.75 14.41 22.18
CA GLU A 300 46.66 15.86 22.43
C GLU A 300 48.04 16.53 22.34
N ALA A 301 49.06 15.89 22.91
CA ALA A 301 50.43 16.39 22.87
C ALA A 301 51.02 16.36 21.46
N TRP A 302 50.61 15.40 20.62
CA TRP A 302 51.02 15.29 19.23
C TRP A 302 49.84 14.87 18.32
N PRO A 303 49.06 15.82 17.78
CA PRO A 303 47.89 15.52 16.96
C PRO A 303 48.18 14.67 15.70
N GLU A 304 49.36 14.86 15.09
CA GLU A 304 49.81 14.13 13.91
C GLU A 304 50.16 12.65 14.22
N LEU A 305 50.24 12.28 15.51
CA LEU A 305 50.40 10.89 15.94
C LEU A 305 49.26 9.99 15.41
N ARG A 306 48.05 10.54 15.20
CA ARG A 306 46.93 9.79 14.62
C ARG A 306 47.23 9.26 13.22
N GLU A 307 47.97 10.02 12.42
CA GLU A 307 48.37 9.63 11.06
C GLU A 307 49.60 8.72 11.06
N ALA A 308 50.49 8.88 12.04
CA ALA A 308 51.73 8.13 12.17
C ALA A 308 51.53 6.66 12.63
N VAL A 309 50.46 6.36 13.37
CA VAL A 309 50.25 5.07 14.06
C VAL A 309 49.56 4.01 13.19
N ARG A 310 48.85 4.41 12.15
CA ARG A 310 48.29 3.48 11.15
C ARG A 310 48.49 4.06 9.75
N PRO A 311 49.43 3.53 8.94
CA PRO A 311 49.49 3.94 7.54
C PRO A 311 48.14 3.68 6.86
N PRO A 312 47.77 4.47 5.85
CA PRO A 312 46.52 4.26 5.14
C PRO A 312 46.49 2.84 4.56
N SER A 313 45.33 2.17 4.68
CA SER A 313 45.16 0.82 4.15
C SER A 313 45.55 0.78 2.67
N PRO A 314 46.44 -0.15 2.24
CA PRO A 314 46.74 -0.33 0.83
C PRO A 314 45.56 -0.94 0.06
N PHE A 315 44.58 -1.50 0.77
CA PHE A 315 43.38 -2.12 0.19
C PHE A 315 42.21 -1.15 0.20
N ARG A 316 41.52 -1.05 -0.93
CA ARG A 316 40.44 -0.07 -1.14
C ARG A 316 39.04 -0.58 -0.80
N GLY A 317 38.94 -1.83 -0.36
CA GLY A 317 37.64 -2.46 -0.10
C GLY A 317 36.84 -2.62 -1.39
N LEU A 318 35.63 -2.07 -1.44
CA LEU A 318 34.79 -2.09 -2.64
C LEU A 318 35.00 -0.88 -3.57
N MET A 319 35.81 0.10 -3.17
CA MET A 319 36.14 1.26 -4.01
C MET A 319 37.10 0.85 -5.12
N PRO A 320 37.00 1.46 -6.32
CA PRO A 320 38.02 1.30 -7.36
C PRO A 320 39.36 1.89 -6.90
N PHE A 321 40.45 1.43 -7.52
CA PHE A 321 41.75 2.09 -7.38
C PHE A 321 41.78 3.30 -8.31
N GLU A 322 42.09 4.46 -7.74
CA GLU A 322 42.26 5.74 -8.45
C GLU A 322 43.75 6.04 -8.71
N ALA A 323 44.05 7.13 -9.43
CA ALA A 323 45.41 7.50 -9.81
C ALA A 323 46.37 7.64 -8.61
N GLU A 324 45.90 8.14 -7.47
CA GLU A 324 46.68 8.26 -6.22
C GLU A 324 47.06 6.91 -5.61
N HIS A 325 46.37 5.84 -5.99
CA HIS A 325 46.58 4.47 -5.48
C HIS A 325 47.48 3.63 -6.38
N ALA A 326 48.09 4.21 -7.41
CA ALA A 326 48.92 3.48 -8.37
C ALA A 326 50.03 2.67 -7.70
N ALA A 327 50.59 3.15 -6.59
CA ALA A 327 51.64 2.46 -5.83
C ALA A 327 51.17 1.16 -5.16
N SER A 328 49.85 1.00 -4.97
CA SER A 328 49.21 -0.16 -4.33
C SER A 328 48.48 -1.08 -5.34
N PHE A 329 48.53 -0.76 -6.64
CA PHE A 329 47.81 -1.49 -7.69
C PHE A 329 48.73 -2.51 -8.39
N PHE A 330 48.50 -3.81 -8.17
CA PHE A 330 49.35 -4.91 -8.68
C PHE A 330 48.57 -6.00 -9.42
N GLY A 331 49.32 -6.82 -10.17
CA GLY A 331 48.80 -8.01 -10.86
C GLY A 331 48.20 -7.76 -12.25
N ARG A 332 48.25 -6.52 -12.76
CA ARG A 332 47.73 -6.09 -14.07
C ARG A 332 48.74 -5.32 -14.94
N SER A 333 50.04 -5.50 -14.68
CA SER A 333 51.10 -4.72 -15.32
C SER A 333 51.09 -4.87 -16.85
N ASP A 334 50.90 -6.08 -17.35
CA ASP A 334 50.91 -6.40 -18.78
C ASP A 334 49.72 -5.77 -19.51
N GLU A 335 48.51 -5.86 -18.92
CA GLU A 335 47.32 -5.24 -19.50
C GLU A 335 47.42 -3.72 -19.50
N VAL A 336 47.92 -3.11 -18.42
CA VAL A 336 48.14 -1.67 -18.32
C VAL A 336 49.13 -1.20 -19.39
N GLU A 337 50.23 -1.92 -19.61
CA GLU A 337 51.20 -1.60 -20.65
C GLU A 337 50.62 -1.67 -22.05
N ARG A 338 49.87 -2.73 -22.34
CA ARG A 338 49.23 -2.92 -23.63
C ARG A 338 48.20 -1.83 -23.92
N ILE A 339 47.34 -1.52 -22.95
CA ILE A 339 46.29 -0.51 -23.12
C ILE A 339 46.91 0.89 -23.25
N ALA A 340 47.90 1.25 -22.42
CA ALA A 340 48.58 2.55 -22.51
C ALA A 340 49.23 2.76 -23.89
N ARG A 341 49.87 1.72 -24.45
CA ARG A 341 50.44 1.76 -25.80
C ARG A 341 49.37 1.99 -26.87
N LEU A 342 48.28 1.24 -26.81
CA LEU A 342 47.19 1.35 -27.79
C LEU A 342 46.50 2.72 -27.72
N VAL A 343 46.34 3.29 -26.53
CA VAL A 343 45.81 4.65 -26.36
C VAL A 343 46.77 5.69 -26.95
N ALA A 344 48.09 5.48 -26.85
CA ALA A 344 49.05 6.36 -27.48
C ALA A 344 48.97 6.33 -29.02
N GLU A 345 48.72 5.16 -29.61
CA GLU A 345 48.75 4.94 -31.07
C GLU A 345 47.40 5.14 -31.77
N ARG A 346 46.28 5.02 -31.05
CA ARG A 346 44.94 4.96 -31.65
C ARG A 346 44.01 6.05 -31.12
N PRO A 347 43.08 6.57 -31.94
CA PRO A 347 42.13 7.59 -31.50
C PRO A 347 41.09 7.05 -30.52
N VAL A 348 40.74 5.77 -30.62
CA VAL A 348 39.73 5.13 -29.78
C VAL A 348 40.20 3.73 -29.37
N VAL A 349 40.17 3.46 -28.08
CA VAL A 349 40.43 2.14 -27.49
C VAL A 349 39.31 1.79 -26.54
N THR A 350 38.70 0.62 -26.72
CA THR A 350 37.64 0.10 -25.86
C THR A 350 38.14 -1.11 -25.09
N VAL A 351 38.13 -1.03 -23.76
CA VAL A 351 38.48 -2.12 -22.83
C VAL A 351 37.21 -2.86 -22.44
N THR A 352 37.02 -4.07 -22.94
CA THR A 352 35.86 -4.91 -22.64
C THR A 352 36.20 -6.03 -21.66
N GLY A 353 35.24 -6.45 -20.84
CA GLY A 353 35.38 -7.59 -19.94
C GLY A 353 34.22 -7.75 -18.96
N PRO A 354 34.12 -8.89 -18.24
CA PRO A 354 33.05 -9.14 -17.27
C PRO A 354 32.98 -8.09 -16.14
N SER A 355 31.86 -8.00 -15.42
CA SER A 355 31.77 -7.13 -14.23
C SER A 355 32.75 -7.61 -13.14
N GLY A 356 33.35 -6.65 -12.41
CA GLY A 356 34.25 -6.96 -11.29
C GLY A 356 35.68 -7.44 -11.64
N VAL A 357 36.12 -7.44 -12.91
CA VAL A 357 37.51 -7.80 -13.28
C VAL A 357 38.53 -6.68 -13.10
N GLY A 358 38.10 -5.49 -12.66
CA GLY A 358 38.96 -4.35 -12.36
C GLY A 358 39.18 -3.36 -13.51
N LYS A 359 38.28 -3.30 -14.51
CA LYS A 359 38.39 -2.38 -15.67
C LYS A 359 38.59 -0.91 -15.25
N SER A 360 37.74 -0.42 -14.34
CA SER A 360 37.85 0.94 -13.79
C SER A 360 39.20 1.19 -13.13
N SER A 361 39.68 0.25 -12.29
CA SER A 361 41.00 0.34 -11.65
C SER A 361 42.16 0.29 -12.65
N ILE A 362 42.07 -0.53 -13.71
CA ILE A 362 43.07 -0.58 -14.78
C ILE A 362 43.17 0.79 -15.46
N VAL A 363 42.03 1.41 -15.79
CA VAL A 363 42.02 2.72 -16.43
C VAL A 363 42.53 3.82 -15.49
N GLN A 364 42.01 3.87 -14.26
CA GLN A 364 42.24 4.98 -13.35
C GLN A 364 43.59 4.92 -12.61
N ALA A 365 43.99 3.74 -12.10
CA ALA A 365 45.23 3.58 -11.33
C ALA A 365 46.40 3.04 -12.17
N GLY A 366 46.11 2.36 -13.28
CA GLY A 366 47.13 1.79 -14.17
C GLY A 366 47.47 2.69 -15.35
N VAL A 367 46.51 2.83 -16.27
CA VAL A 367 46.72 3.49 -17.57
C VAL A 367 46.83 5.00 -17.42
N ALA A 368 45.93 5.66 -16.68
CA ALA A 368 45.92 7.11 -16.57
C ALA A 368 47.24 7.69 -15.99
N PRO A 369 47.83 7.15 -14.89
CA PRO A 369 49.13 7.62 -14.41
C PRO A 369 50.26 7.37 -15.40
N LYS A 370 50.25 6.23 -16.10
CA LYS A 370 51.27 5.87 -17.09
C LYS A 370 51.23 6.77 -18.33
N VAL A 371 50.03 7.14 -18.79
CA VAL A 371 49.84 8.07 -19.91
C VAL A 371 50.22 9.51 -19.51
N ARG A 372 49.91 9.95 -18.28
CA ARG A 372 50.30 11.28 -17.77
C ARG A 372 51.80 11.45 -17.54
N ALA A 373 52.57 10.36 -17.49
CA ALA A 373 53.99 10.40 -17.18
C ALA A 373 54.84 11.18 -18.21
N ASP A 374 54.31 11.41 -19.42
CA ASP A 374 54.98 12.22 -20.46
C ASP A 374 54.91 13.74 -20.20
N GLY A 375 54.09 14.19 -19.22
CA GLY A 375 53.85 15.59 -18.88
C GLY A 375 53.18 16.42 -19.97
N ARG A 376 52.73 15.81 -21.08
CA ARG A 376 52.14 16.47 -22.25
C ARG A 376 50.74 15.95 -22.57
N THR A 377 50.34 14.85 -21.97
CA THR A 377 49.02 14.24 -22.14
C THR A 377 48.20 14.38 -20.86
N ALA A 378 47.10 15.13 -20.95
CA ALA A 378 46.08 15.17 -19.91
C ALA A 378 45.17 13.94 -20.02
N VAL A 379 44.72 13.43 -18.87
CA VAL A 379 43.72 12.35 -18.83
C VAL A 379 42.55 12.82 -17.98
N VAL A 380 41.34 12.78 -18.52
CA VAL A 380 40.10 13.08 -17.79
C VAL A 380 39.26 11.81 -17.77
N VAL A 381 38.90 11.35 -16.58
CA VAL A 381 38.05 10.17 -16.39
C VAL A 381 36.67 10.64 -15.95
N PHE A 382 35.63 10.13 -16.58
CA PHE A 382 34.26 10.37 -16.13
C PHE A 382 33.36 9.18 -16.44
N ARG A 383 32.20 9.17 -15.79
CA ARG A 383 31.18 8.14 -15.99
C ARG A 383 29.88 8.78 -16.52
N PRO A 384 29.31 8.30 -17.63
CA PRO A 384 28.12 8.89 -18.23
C PRO A 384 26.91 9.03 -17.29
N GLY A 385 26.72 8.08 -16.36
CA GLY A 385 25.61 8.07 -15.40
C GLY A 385 25.72 9.07 -14.25
N GLN A 386 26.84 9.78 -14.08
CA GLN A 386 27.00 10.79 -13.03
C GLN A 386 26.30 12.12 -13.33
N GLY A 387 26.02 12.39 -14.61
CA GLY A 387 25.33 13.61 -15.04
C GLY A 387 23.83 13.39 -15.27
N ARG A 388 23.08 14.51 -15.39
CA ARG A 388 21.67 14.49 -15.84
C ARG A 388 21.51 13.83 -17.21
N THR A 389 22.50 14.05 -18.09
CA THR A 389 22.67 13.37 -19.39
C THR A 389 24.15 13.06 -19.59
N PRO A 390 24.53 12.16 -20.52
CA PRO A 390 25.94 11.86 -20.81
C PRO A 390 26.79 13.10 -21.15
N LEU A 391 26.21 14.09 -21.84
CA LEU A 391 26.89 15.36 -22.14
C LEU A 391 27.08 16.25 -20.90
N HIS A 392 26.15 16.24 -19.95
CA HIS A 392 26.35 16.97 -18.69
C HIS A 392 27.45 16.32 -17.85
N ALA A 393 27.55 14.98 -17.85
CA ALA A 393 28.64 14.28 -17.18
C ALA A 393 30.01 14.64 -17.81
N LEU A 394 30.07 14.69 -19.14
CA LEU A 394 31.25 15.14 -19.87
C LEU A 394 31.61 16.60 -19.54
N ALA A 395 30.62 17.49 -19.57
CA ALA A 395 30.81 18.91 -19.24
C ALA A 395 31.33 19.09 -17.81
N GLN A 396 30.75 18.38 -16.83
CA GLN A 396 31.20 18.40 -15.43
C GLN A 396 32.66 17.98 -15.28
N ALA A 397 33.08 16.95 -16.03
CA ALA A 397 34.44 16.42 -15.95
C ALA A 397 35.48 17.31 -16.64
N LEU A 398 35.07 18.06 -17.67
CA LEU A 398 35.97 18.95 -18.41
C LEU A 398 36.06 20.37 -17.83
N LEU A 399 35.16 20.75 -16.90
CA LEU A 399 35.18 22.08 -16.27
C LEU A 399 36.21 22.14 -15.12
N PRO A 400 37.24 22.98 -15.23
CA PRO A 400 38.25 23.13 -14.17
C PRO A 400 37.72 23.89 -12.95
N GLY A 401 38.22 23.56 -11.76
CA GLY A 401 38.20 24.46 -10.59
C GLY A 401 36.99 24.41 -9.64
N ARG A 402 37.24 24.88 -8.40
CA ARG A 402 36.30 24.98 -7.26
C ARG A 402 35.44 26.24 -7.35
N SER A 403 34.48 26.28 -8.27
CA SER A 403 33.44 27.33 -8.30
C SER A 403 32.37 27.05 -7.24
N HIS A 404 31.61 28.09 -6.84
CA HIS A 404 30.46 27.91 -5.95
C HIS A 404 29.45 26.93 -6.61
N PRO A 405 28.79 26.02 -5.87
CA PRO A 405 27.98 24.95 -6.47
C PRO A 405 26.91 25.40 -7.47
N ALA A 406 26.29 26.57 -7.25
CA ALA A 406 25.28 27.13 -8.16
C ALA A 406 25.89 27.61 -9.49
N GLU A 407 26.99 28.36 -9.46
CA GLU A 407 27.68 28.83 -10.66
C GLU A 407 28.24 27.67 -11.49
N ARG A 408 28.71 26.62 -10.81
CA ARG A 408 29.20 25.41 -11.49
C ARG A 408 28.08 24.70 -12.26
N LEU A 409 26.85 24.67 -11.74
CA LEU A 409 25.70 24.08 -12.44
C LEU A 409 25.35 24.85 -13.72
N ASP A 410 25.35 26.19 -13.68
CA ASP A 410 25.07 27.02 -14.86
C ASP A 410 26.15 26.85 -15.94
N GLN A 411 27.43 26.75 -15.54
CA GLN A 411 28.53 26.47 -16.45
C GLN A 411 28.42 25.08 -17.10
N VAL A 412 28.01 24.06 -16.34
CA VAL A 412 27.77 22.71 -16.85
C VAL A 412 26.67 22.73 -17.90
N ASP A 413 25.54 23.39 -17.62
CA ASP A 413 24.41 23.46 -18.56
C ASP A 413 24.79 24.24 -19.84
N ALA A 414 25.55 25.33 -19.72
CA ALA A 414 26.06 26.11 -20.85
C ALA A 414 27.02 25.29 -21.73
N LEU A 415 27.98 24.59 -21.12
CA LEU A 415 28.95 23.75 -21.83
C LEU A 415 28.28 22.54 -22.48
N ALA A 416 27.37 21.85 -21.78
CA ALA A 416 26.63 20.72 -22.35
C ALA A 416 25.85 21.15 -23.61
N THR A 417 25.20 22.32 -23.57
CA THR A 417 24.50 22.91 -24.73
C THR A 417 25.46 23.25 -25.87
N HIS A 418 26.66 23.76 -25.56
CA HIS A 418 27.69 24.06 -26.56
C HIS A 418 28.21 22.78 -27.24
N LEU A 419 28.46 21.72 -26.47
CA LEU A 419 28.90 20.41 -26.98
C LEU A 419 27.82 19.75 -27.85
N GLU A 420 26.54 19.84 -27.46
CA GLU A 420 25.40 19.35 -28.27
C GLU A 420 25.36 20.00 -29.66
N ARG A 421 25.74 21.28 -29.76
CA ARG A 421 25.82 22.03 -31.03
C ARG A 421 27.11 21.76 -31.83
N GLY A 422 28.01 20.93 -31.31
CA GLY A 422 29.25 20.53 -31.99
C GLY A 422 30.50 21.33 -31.60
N GLY A 423 30.46 22.09 -30.50
CA GLY A 423 31.56 22.94 -30.02
C GLY A 423 32.76 22.22 -29.38
N MET A 424 32.93 20.92 -29.62
CA MET A 424 34.06 20.15 -29.09
C MET A 424 35.44 20.69 -29.52
N PRO A 425 35.67 21.09 -30.80
CA PRO A 425 36.97 21.59 -31.25
C PRO A 425 37.41 22.89 -30.53
N GLU A 426 36.51 23.88 -30.45
CA GLU A 426 36.78 25.18 -29.83
C GLU A 426 37.04 25.00 -28.33
N PHE A 427 36.23 24.17 -27.68
CA PHE A 427 36.36 23.90 -26.26
C PHE A 427 37.63 23.10 -25.94
N LEU A 428 37.99 22.11 -26.75
CA LEU A 428 39.20 21.30 -26.54
C LEU A 428 40.47 22.14 -26.56
N THR A 429 40.54 23.12 -27.46
CA THR A 429 41.65 24.09 -27.52
C THR A 429 41.78 24.84 -26.20
N THR A 430 40.65 25.26 -25.63
CA THR A 430 40.60 25.99 -24.35
C THR A 430 41.01 25.08 -23.17
N VAL A 431 40.51 23.85 -23.13
CA VAL A 431 40.82 22.88 -22.07
C VAL A 431 42.29 22.48 -22.09
N LEU A 432 42.85 22.19 -23.26
CA LEU A 432 44.26 21.81 -23.41
C LEU A 432 45.20 22.94 -22.96
N ALA A 433 44.87 24.19 -23.30
CA ALA A 433 45.62 25.35 -22.81
C ALA A 433 45.54 25.48 -21.28
N HIS A 434 44.38 25.23 -20.68
CA HIS A 434 44.22 25.28 -19.22
C HIS A 434 44.94 24.13 -18.49
N LEU A 435 44.96 22.94 -19.09
CA LEU A 435 45.62 21.75 -18.53
C LEU A 435 47.12 21.68 -18.86
N GLU A 436 47.67 22.70 -19.54
CA GLU A 436 49.05 22.75 -20.02
C GLU A 436 49.46 21.48 -20.81
N ALA A 437 48.52 20.95 -21.61
CA ALA A 437 48.68 19.68 -22.31
C ALA A 437 48.52 19.85 -23.83
N ASN A 438 49.16 18.99 -24.61
CA ASN A 438 49.04 18.95 -26.07
C ASN A 438 48.00 17.94 -26.56
N ARG A 439 47.65 16.99 -25.69
CA ARG A 439 46.73 15.89 -25.98
C ARG A 439 45.83 15.62 -24.78
N LEU A 440 44.57 15.31 -25.03
CA LEU A 440 43.59 14.90 -24.03
C LEU A 440 43.16 13.46 -24.30
N VAL A 441 43.38 12.58 -23.33
CA VAL A 441 42.74 11.26 -23.28
C VAL A 441 41.49 11.37 -22.42
N LEU A 442 40.34 11.21 -23.05
CA LEU A 442 39.06 11.17 -22.39
C LEU A 442 38.69 9.71 -22.10
N ALA A 443 38.82 9.33 -20.84
CA ALA A 443 38.46 8.01 -20.36
C ALA A 443 36.98 7.97 -19.95
N VAL A 444 36.17 7.26 -20.73
CA VAL A 444 34.73 7.07 -20.44
C VAL A 444 34.56 5.73 -19.74
N ASP A 445 34.48 5.77 -18.42
CA ASP A 445 34.28 4.56 -17.62
C ASP A 445 32.81 4.16 -17.63
N GLN A 446 32.52 2.87 -17.77
CA GLN A 446 31.20 2.28 -17.90
C GLN A 446 30.39 2.89 -19.06
N PHE A 447 30.96 2.80 -20.26
CA PHE A 447 30.38 3.34 -21.49
C PHE A 447 28.97 2.80 -21.78
N GLU A 448 28.65 1.59 -21.30
CA GLU A 448 27.31 1.01 -21.39
C GLU A 448 26.21 1.92 -20.79
N GLU A 449 26.54 2.80 -19.85
CA GLU A 449 25.54 3.65 -19.21
C GLU A 449 24.91 4.67 -20.15
N VAL A 450 25.57 4.98 -21.26
CA VAL A 450 25.02 5.83 -22.33
C VAL A 450 23.72 5.26 -22.89
N LEU A 451 23.55 3.93 -22.89
CA LEU A 451 22.34 3.26 -23.36
C LEU A 451 21.09 3.62 -22.55
N ASN A 452 21.26 4.14 -21.33
CA ASN A 452 20.15 4.58 -20.49
C ASN A 452 19.57 5.94 -20.90
N ALA A 453 20.29 6.69 -21.74
CA ALA A 453 19.85 7.98 -22.23
C ALA A 453 18.91 7.84 -23.45
N PRO A 454 17.99 8.79 -23.67
CA PRO A 454 17.21 8.85 -24.90
C PRO A 454 18.09 8.83 -26.16
N GLU A 455 17.58 8.27 -27.26
CA GLU A 455 18.32 8.17 -28.54
C GLU A 455 18.94 9.50 -29.00
N GLU A 456 18.20 10.60 -28.90
CA GLU A 456 18.69 11.94 -29.27
C GLU A 456 19.90 12.37 -28.41
N GLU A 457 19.91 12.04 -27.12
CA GLU A 457 21.04 12.36 -26.22
C GLU A 457 22.24 11.45 -26.48
N ARG A 458 22.00 10.17 -26.81
CA ARG A 458 23.05 9.24 -27.25
C ARG A 458 23.72 9.74 -28.53
N GLY A 459 22.93 10.18 -29.51
CA GLY A 459 23.43 10.74 -30.76
C GLY A 459 24.24 12.02 -30.57
N ALA A 460 23.77 12.95 -29.71
CA ALA A 460 24.50 14.17 -29.40
C ALA A 460 25.84 13.91 -28.68
N PHE A 461 25.84 12.98 -27.73
CA PHE A 461 27.05 12.54 -27.03
C PHE A 461 28.04 11.86 -27.98
N ALA A 462 27.57 10.92 -28.80
CA ALA A 462 28.37 10.25 -29.82
C ALA A 462 28.99 11.25 -30.81
N LYS A 463 28.23 12.27 -31.24
CA LYS A 463 28.73 13.33 -32.13
C LYS A 463 29.87 14.13 -31.51
N ALA A 464 29.81 14.43 -30.21
CA ALA A 464 30.90 15.11 -29.50
C ALA A 464 32.16 14.22 -29.44
N LEU A 465 32.01 12.93 -29.12
CA LEU A 465 33.11 11.98 -29.04
C LEU A 465 33.74 11.63 -30.39
N ALA A 466 32.96 11.61 -31.47
CA ALA A 466 33.42 11.32 -32.83
C ALA A 466 34.50 12.30 -33.33
N TYR A 467 34.71 13.44 -32.64
CA TYR A 467 35.84 14.32 -32.90
C TYR A 467 37.20 13.63 -32.73
N ALA A 468 37.30 12.57 -31.91
CA ALA A 468 38.53 11.80 -31.74
C ALA A 468 38.98 11.08 -33.02
N ASP A 469 38.04 10.66 -33.88
CA ASP A 469 38.36 9.96 -35.14
C ASP A 469 38.85 10.92 -36.25
N ARG A 470 38.90 12.24 -36.02
CA ARG A 470 39.42 13.19 -37.02
C ARG A 470 40.95 13.05 -37.13
N PRO A 471 41.51 13.04 -38.36
CA PRO A 471 42.96 13.05 -38.55
C PRO A 471 43.62 14.22 -37.81
N GLY A 472 44.66 13.93 -37.02
CA GLY A 472 45.38 14.93 -36.23
C GLY A 472 44.64 15.46 -35.00
N SER A 473 43.51 14.85 -34.60
CA SER A 473 42.79 15.25 -33.39
C SER A 473 43.67 15.11 -32.14
N PRO A 474 43.75 16.13 -31.28
CA PRO A 474 44.43 16.01 -29.98
C PRO A 474 43.56 15.28 -28.94
N LEU A 475 42.36 14.81 -29.31
CA LEU A 475 41.48 14.00 -28.46
C LEU A 475 41.67 12.52 -28.76
N ALA A 476 41.86 11.71 -27.73
CA ALA A 476 41.77 10.26 -27.80
C ALA A 476 40.79 9.73 -26.76
N LEU A 477 40.14 8.60 -27.04
CA LEU A 477 39.14 7.98 -26.19
C LEU A 477 39.64 6.66 -25.62
N LEU A 478 39.44 6.50 -24.31
CA LEU A 478 39.62 5.23 -23.61
C LEU A 478 38.30 4.82 -22.98
N LEU A 479 37.59 3.90 -23.61
CA LEU A 479 36.27 3.46 -23.16
C LEU A 479 36.42 2.19 -22.32
N THR A 480 35.69 2.05 -21.22
CA THR A 480 35.47 0.74 -20.61
C THR A 480 34.06 0.27 -20.90
N LEU A 481 33.91 -1.01 -21.22
CA LEU A 481 32.63 -1.61 -21.57
C LEU A 481 32.49 -2.96 -20.89
N ARG A 482 31.32 -3.23 -20.33
CA ARG A 482 30.96 -4.58 -19.89
C ARG A 482 30.77 -5.52 -21.09
N ALA A 483 31.35 -6.73 -21.04
CA ALA A 483 31.33 -7.67 -22.17
C ALA A 483 29.89 -8.02 -22.64
N ASP A 484 28.97 -8.10 -21.71
CA ASP A 484 27.56 -8.38 -21.94
C ASP A 484 26.82 -7.17 -22.59
N TYR A 485 27.36 -5.96 -22.54
CA TYR A 485 26.81 -4.78 -23.22
C TYR A 485 27.41 -4.55 -24.62
N LEU A 486 28.37 -5.36 -25.05
CA LEU A 486 28.96 -5.24 -26.39
C LEU A 486 27.92 -5.37 -27.51
N ALA A 487 27.03 -6.37 -27.43
CA ALA A 487 25.98 -6.57 -28.43
C ALA A 487 24.96 -5.40 -28.48
N PRO A 488 24.38 -4.95 -27.34
CA PRO A 488 23.53 -3.74 -27.32
C PRO A 488 24.20 -2.50 -27.92
N VAL A 489 25.48 -2.24 -27.61
CA VAL A 489 26.21 -1.09 -28.16
C VAL A 489 26.44 -1.24 -29.67
N LEU A 490 26.70 -2.45 -30.17
CA LEU A 490 26.82 -2.71 -31.60
C LEU A 490 25.50 -2.57 -32.36
N HIS A 491 24.35 -2.71 -31.68
CA HIS A 491 23.02 -2.50 -32.29
C HIS A 491 22.61 -1.02 -32.29
N ASP A 492 23.30 -0.17 -31.54
CA ASP A 492 23.04 1.26 -31.50
C ASP A 492 23.71 1.98 -32.69
N PRO A 493 22.94 2.70 -33.53
CA PRO A 493 23.47 3.32 -34.75
C PRO A 493 24.48 4.46 -34.48
N HIS A 494 24.48 5.03 -33.27
CA HIS A 494 25.39 6.10 -32.89
C HIS A 494 26.65 5.60 -32.18
N LEU A 495 26.56 4.47 -31.48
CA LEU A 495 27.65 3.98 -30.61
C LEU A 495 28.50 2.87 -31.23
N ALA A 496 27.98 2.13 -32.22
CA ALA A 496 28.65 0.96 -32.79
C ALA A 496 30.08 1.26 -33.30
N ALA A 497 30.31 2.46 -33.85
CA ALA A 497 31.61 2.86 -34.41
C ALA A 497 32.76 2.86 -33.37
N PHE A 498 32.46 3.10 -32.08
CA PHE A 498 33.47 3.18 -31.03
C PHE A 498 33.99 1.82 -30.56
N VAL A 499 33.23 0.74 -30.83
CA VAL A 499 33.52 -0.61 -30.33
C VAL A 499 33.76 -1.63 -31.45
N ALA A 500 33.46 -1.26 -32.69
CA ALA A 500 33.68 -2.10 -33.87
C ALA A 500 35.16 -2.19 -34.29
N GLY A 501 35.49 -3.26 -35.01
CA GLY A 501 36.81 -3.48 -35.61
C GLY A 501 37.88 -3.84 -34.58
N ASP A 502 39.10 -3.36 -34.81
CA ASP A 502 40.26 -3.64 -33.97
C ASP A 502 40.39 -2.70 -32.76
N ARG A 503 39.38 -1.85 -32.50
CA ARG A 503 39.34 -0.89 -31.38
C ARG A 503 39.15 -1.54 -30.01
N THR A 504 38.71 -2.80 -29.95
CA THR A 504 38.32 -3.46 -28.71
C THR A 504 39.39 -4.42 -28.18
N ILE A 505 39.75 -4.28 -26.91
CA ILE A 505 40.66 -5.16 -26.17
C ILE A 505 39.86 -5.85 -25.07
N THR A 506 39.96 -7.17 -24.97
CA THR A 506 39.31 -7.93 -23.89
C THR A 506 40.25 -8.13 -22.72
N VAL A 507 39.75 -7.88 -21.51
CA VAL A 507 40.42 -8.14 -20.23
C VAL A 507 39.67 -9.26 -19.51
N GLY A 508 40.38 -10.34 -19.22
CA GLY A 508 39.87 -11.49 -18.48
C GLY A 508 40.03 -11.36 -16.97
N GLU A 509 39.73 -12.46 -16.26
CA GLU A 509 40.05 -12.57 -14.85
C GLU A 509 41.56 -12.46 -14.58
N LEU A 510 41.90 -12.10 -13.35
CA LEU A 510 43.27 -11.90 -12.92
C LEU A 510 43.93 -13.28 -12.74
N SER A 511 45.13 -13.48 -13.29
CA SER A 511 45.81 -14.78 -13.22
C SER A 511 46.13 -15.15 -11.77
N SER A 512 46.37 -16.43 -11.47
CA SER A 512 46.75 -16.86 -10.10
C SER A 512 48.00 -16.14 -9.59
N ALA A 513 48.98 -15.90 -10.47
CA ALA A 513 50.18 -15.13 -10.15
C ALA A 513 49.83 -13.65 -9.88
N GLY A 514 48.98 -13.04 -10.70
CA GLY A 514 48.53 -11.68 -10.48
C GLY A 514 47.70 -11.53 -9.21
N LEU A 515 46.84 -12.51 -8.86
CA LEU A 515 46.02 -12.49 -7.64
C LEU A 515 46.91 -12.53 -6.41
N ARG A 516 47.92 -13.41 -6.43
CA ARG A 516 48.93 -13.46 -5.37
C ARG A 516 49.65 -12.11 -5.26
N ALA A 517 50.09 -11.53 -6.38
CA ALA A 517 50.74 -10.22 -6.38
C ALA A 517 49.83 -9.11 -5.80
N ALA A 518 48.55 -9.10 -6.16
CA ALA A 518 47.56 -8.14 -5.63
C ALA A 518 47.32 -8.28 -4.11
N ILE A 519 47.61 -9.45 -3.53
CA ILE A 519 47.56 -9.68 -2.07
C ILE A 519 48.90 -9.30 -1.43
N THR A 520 50.01 -9.81 -1.96
CA THR A 520 51.31 -9.76 -1.27
C THR A 520 52.10 -8.49 -1.50
N GLU A 521 52.09 -7.93 -2.72
CA GLU A 521 52.92 -6.77 -3.06
C GLU A 521 52.55 -5.49 -2.28
N PRO A 522 51.28 -5.15 -2.05
CA PRO A 522 50.94 -3.98 -1.24
C PRO A 522 51.48 -4.08 0.19
N ILE A 523 51.41 -5.27 0.80
CA ILE A 523 51.94 -5.51 2.15
C ILE A 523 53.46 -5.54 2.17
N ARG A 524 54.13 -6.14 1.17
CA ARG A 524 55.61 -6.10 1.06
C ARG A 524 56.16 -4.68 1.03
N ARG A 525 55.38 -3.72 0.53
CA ARG A 525 55.73 -2.29 0.47
C ARG A 525 55.25 -1.48 1.67
N THR A 526 54.56 -2.12 2.61
CA THR A 526 54.08 -1.49 3.84
C THR A 526 54.93 -2.01 5.00
N PRO A 527 55.87 -1.22 5.54
CA PRO A 527 56.70 -1.64 6.65
C PRO A 527 55.85 -2.10 7.84
N LEU A 528 56.33 -3.10 8.59
CA LEU A 528 55.77 -3.56 9.87
C LEU A 528 54.43 -4.28 9.80
N VAL A 529 53.89 -4.55 8.60
CA VAL A 529 52.69 -5.35 8.42
C VAL A 529 53.00 -6.64 7.69
N GLU A 530 52.51 -7.77 8.19
CA GLU A 530 52.73 -9.10 7.60
C GLU A 530 51.46 -9.95 7.64
N TYR A 531 51.41 -10.96 6.78
CA TYR A 531 50.40 -12.02 6.86
C TYR A 531 50.87 -13.13 7.80
N GLU A 532 49.95 -13.67 8.59
CA GLU A 532 50.19 -14.93 9.27
C GLU A 532 50.51 -16.05 8.24
N PRO A 533 51.49 -16.93 8.52
CA PRO A 533 51.87 -18.00 7.61
C PRO A 533 50.67 -18.82 7.10
N GLY A 534 50.62 -19.05 5.77
CA GLY A 534 49.56 -19.81 5.11
C GLY A 534 48.21 -19.08 4.95
N LEU A 535 48.06 -17.85 5.46
CA LEU A 535 46.83 -17.08 5.28
C LEU A 535 46.60 -16.69 3.81
N VAL A 536 47.64 -16.29 3.09
CA VAL A 536 47.56 -15.95 1.66
C VAL A 536 47.05 -17.14 0.83
N ASP A 537 47.54 -18.34 1.10
CA ASP A 537 47.09 -19.55 0.39
C ASP A 537 45.65 -19.90 0.75
N THR A 538 45.23 -19.63 1.99
CA THR A 538 43.84 -19.81 2.43
C THR A 538 42.91 -18.82 1.72
N LEU A 539 43.28 -17.54 1.65
CA LEU A 539 42.56 -16.51 0.90
C LEU A 539 42.39 -16.91 -0.57
N LEU A 540 43.44 -17.39 -1.23
CA LEU A 540 43.41 -17.80 -2.62
C LEU A 540 42.54 -19.05 -2.85
N ARG A 541 42.58 -20.03 -1.94
CA ARG A 541 41.72 -21.23 -2.00
C ARG A 541 40.25 -20.86 -1.83
N ASP A 542 39.93 -20.07 -0.81
CA ASP A 542 38.54 -19.70 -0.46
C ASP A 542 37.92 -18.75 -1.50
N LEU A 543 38.74 -18.01 -2.24
CA LEU A 543 38.26 -17.18 -3.34
C LEU A 543 37.55 -18.04 -4.40
N GLY A 544 38.03 -19.25 -4.77
CA GLY A 544 37.36 -20.25 -5.63
C GLY A 544 37.79 -20.27 -7.13
N VAL A 545 36.85 -20.47 -8.09
CA VAL A 545 36.91 -19.99 -9.51
C VAL A 545 35.58 -19.27 -9.90
N GLY A 546 35.57 -18.24 -10.78
CA GLY A 546 34.32 -17.56 -11.25
C GLY A 546 34.24 -16.03 -11.07
N PRO A 547 33.21 -15.35 -11.62
CA PRO A 547 33.16 -13.88 -11.72
C PRO A 547 33.00 -13.17 -10.36
N GLY A 548 33.35 -11.87 -10.30
CA GLY A 548 33.09 -11.02 -9.12
C GLY A 548 34.06 -11.15 -7.93
N ARG A 549 35.18 -11.85 -8.12
CA ARG A 549 36.18 -12.15 -7.08
C ARG A 549 36.94 -10.97 -6.52
N LEU A 550 37.42 -10.08 -7.40
CA LEU A 550 38.35 -9.03 -6.99
C LEU A 550 37.72 -8.05 -5.99
N PRO A 551 36.46 -7.61 -6.15
CA PRO A 551 35.79 -6.81 -5.14
C PRO A 551 35.69 -7.52 -3.79
N LEU A 552 35.34 -8.81 -3.76
CA LEU A 552 35.29 -9.59 -2.51
C LEU A 552 36.65 -9.74 -1.86
N LEU A 553 37.70 -9.99 -2.66
CA LEU A 553 39.06 -10.09 -2.17
C LEU A 553 39.51 -8.76 -1.54
N GLN A 554 39.34 -7.64 -2.26
CA GLN A 554 39.70 -6.31 -1.75
C GLN A 554 38.90 -5.91 -0.52
N PHE A 555 37.60 -6.22 -0.49
CA PHE A 555 36.77 -6.06 0.71
C PHE A 555 37.34 -6.86 1.89
N THR A 556 37.64 -8.14 1.68
CA THR A 556 38.15 -9.02 2.74
C THR A 556 39.51 -8.56 3.25
N LEU A 557 40.41 -8.14 2.36
CA LEU A 557 41.73 -7.62 2.72
C LEU A 557 41.62 -6.30 3.50
N ALA A 558 40.68 -5.42 3.14
CA ALA A 558 40.42 -4.19 3.90
C ALA A 558 39.87 -4.50 5.30
N GLN A 559 38.96 -5.48 5.43
CA GLN A 559 38.48 -5.90 6.75
C GLN A 559 39.57 -6.56 7.61
N LEU A 560 40.44 -7.36 7.00
CA LEU A 560 41.61 -7.93 7.68
C LEU A 560 42.56 -6.83 8.14
N TRP A 561 42.78 -5.81 7.32
CA TRP A 561 43.58 -4.66 7.69
C TRP A 561 43.02 -3.93 8.92
N ASP A 562 41.70 -3.71 8.96
CA ASP A 562 41.04 -3.04 10.08
C ASP A 562 41.10 -3.86 11.38
N LEU A 563 41.11 -5.19 11.26
CA LEU A 563 41.16 -6.16 12.37
C LEU A 563 42.57 -6.70 12.67
N GLN A 564 43.62 -6.12 12.07
CA GLN A 564 44.99 -6.57 12.32
C GLN A 564 45.36 -6.41 13.80
N SER A 565 46.20 -7.31 14.31
CA SER A 565 46.72 -7.23 15.67
C SER A 565 48.24 -7.12 15.63
N GLY A 566 48.78 -6.00 16.12
CA GLY A 566 50.23 -5.76 16.17
C GLY A 566 50.94 -5.82 14.81
N GLY A 567 50.26 -5.37 13.74
CA GLY A 567 50.75 -5.46 12.36
C GLY A 567 50.60 -6.84 11.71
N LEU A 568 49.98 -7.81 12.38
CA LEU A 568 49.75 -9.14 11.81
C LEU A 568 48.30 -9.29 11.32
N LEU A 569 48.14 -9.67 10.06
CA LEU A 569 46.87 -10.08 9.46
C LEU A 569 46.67 -11.57 9.75
N THR A 570 45.69 -11.93 10.58
CA THR A 570 45.59 -13.27 11.19
C THR A 570 44.47 -14.15 10.62
N HIS A 571 44.62 -15.48 10.77
CA HIS A 571 43.56 -16.45 10.49
C HIS A 571 42.35 -16.27 11.41
N ASP A 572 42.56 -15.89 12.66
CA ASP A 572 41.47 -15.63 13.61
C ASP A 572 40.60 -14.44 13.15
N ALA A 573 41.24 -13.35 12.72
CA ALA A 573 40.53 -12.21 12.12
C ALA A 573 39.78 -12.65 10.85
N TYR A 574 40.42 -13.45 10.00
CA TYR A 574 39.80 -13.99 8.79
C TYR A 574 38.53 -14.81 9.07
N ALA A 575 38.59 -15.70 10.05
CA ALA A 575 37.46 -16.51 10.49
C ALA A 575 36.35 -15.65 11.11
N ALA A 576 36.71 -14.62 11.90
CA ALA A 576 35.77 -13.69 12.51
C ALA A 576 34.98 -12.87 11.48
N ILE A 577 35.63 -12.44 10.40
CA ILE A 577 34.96 -11.75 9.28
C ILE A 577 34.02 -12.72 8.54
N GLY A 578 34.33 -14.02 8.55
CA GLY A 578 33.53 -15.07 7.90
C GLY A 578 34.10 -15.51 6.55
N GLY A 579 35.40 -15.30 6.33
CA GLY A 579 36.08 -15.62 5.08
C GLY A 579 35.67 -14.73 3.90
N VAL A 580 36.15 -15.06 2.69
CA VAL A 580 35.91 -14.25 1.48
C VAL A 580 34.44 -14.28 1.05
N SER A 581 33.79 -15.45 1.09
CA SER A 581 32.44 -15.60 0.51
C SER A 581 31.33 -14.99 1.35
N LYS A 582 31.43 -15.01 2.69
CA LYS A 582 30.38 -14.52 3.60
C LYS A 582 30.74 -13.19 4.27
N GLY A 583 31.97 -12.70 4.10
CA GLY A 583 32.45 -11.49 4.77
C GLY A 583 31.59 -10.27 4.46
N LEU A 584 31.26 -10.06 3.18
CA LEU A 584 30.47 -8.91 2.75
C LEU A 584 29.02 -8.95 3.27
N ASP A 585 28.36 -10.11 3.18
CA ASP A 585 27.00 -10.30 3.70
C ASP A 585 26.94 -10.07 5.21
N ARG A 586 27.86 -10.67 5.97
CA ARG A 586 27.93 -10.51 7.44
C ARG A 586 28.18 -9.06 7.84
N PHE A 587 29.04 -8.36 7.12
CA PHE A 587 29.30 -6.93 7.36
C PHE A 587 28.05 -6.09 7.08
N ALA A 588 27.39 -6.31 5.94
CA ALA A 588 26.18 -5.58 5.57
C ALA A 588 25.01 -5.85 6.54
N GLU A 589 24.79 -7.11 6.96
CA GLU A 589 23.74 -7.45 7.94
C GLU A 589 24.03 -6.87 9.33
N ARG A 590 25.29 -6.78 9.75
CA ARG A 590 25.65 -6.12 11.02
C ARG A 590 25.28 -4.64 11.00
N LEU A 591 25.67 -3.93 9.94
CA LEU A 591 25.33 -2.51 9.76
C LEU A 591 23.82 -2.31 9.65
N TRP A 592 23.11 -3.22 8.99
CA TRP A 592 21.65 -3.21 8.94
C TRP A 592 21.03 -3.36 10.34
N GLY A 593 21.60 -4.23 11.18
CA GLY A 593 21.16 -4.45 12.56
C GLY A 593 21.36 -3.23 13.49
N GLU A 594 22.30 -2.34 13.16
CA GLU A 594 22.55 -1.09 13.88
C GLU A 594 21.56 0.04 13.52
N LEU A 595 20.75 -0.15 12.47
CA LEU A 595 19.71 0.80 12.07
C LEU A 595 18.43 0.59 12.90
N THR A 596 17.81 1.68 13.34
CA THR A 596 16.49 1.64 13.99
C THR A 596 15.41 1.12 13.02
N PRO A 597 14.25 0.61 13.50
CA PRO A 597 13.18 0.15 12.61
C PRO A 597 12.67 1.21 11.62
N ALA A 598 12.75 2.50 11.98
CA ALA A 598 12.40 3.59 11.07
C ALA A 598 13.49 3.83 10.01
N GLU A 599 14.77 3.79 10.40
CA GLU A 599 15.89 3.88 9.47
C GLU A 599 15.95 2.68 8.52
N GLN A 600 15.65 1.47 8.98
CA GLN A 600 15.59 0.27 8.13
C GLN A 600 14.56 0.41 7.00
N ARG A 601 13.36 0.96 7.28
CA ARG A 601 12.37 1.26 6.24
C ARG A 601 12.87 2.29 5.23
N SER A 602 13.55 3.35 5.72
CA SER A 602 14.16 4.36 4.85
C SER A 602 15.34 3.79 4.04
N ALA A 603 16.12 2.88 4.63
CA ALA A 603 17.24 2.18 4.00
C ALA A 603 16.75 1.27 2.88
N GLU A 604 15.70 0.48 3.11
CA GLU A 604 15.09 -0.36 2.07
C GLU A 604 14.67 0.48 0.86
N ARG A 605 13.95 1.58 1.11
CA ARG A 605 13.50 2.50 0.05
C ARG A 605 14.68 3.16 -0.65
N LEU A 606 15.72 3.57 0.08
CA LEU A 606 16.96 4.10 -0.49
C LEU A 606 17.61 3.07 -1.42
N LEU A 607 17.85 1.85 -0.93
CA LEU A 607 18.50 0.78 -1.68
C LEU A 607 17.75 0.44 -2.98
N ILE A 608 16.42 0.43 -2.94
CA ILE A 608 15.56 0.30 -4.14
C ILE A 608 15.85 1.42 -5.16
N GLN A 609 16.08 2.66 -4.72
CA GLN A 609 16.41 3.78 -5.61
C GLN A 609 17.85 3.72 -6.15
N LEU A 610 18.76 3.02 -5.47
CA LEU A 610 20.17 2.85 -5.86
C LEU A 610 20.43 1.66 -6.79
N ILE A 611 19.38 0.93 -7.18
CA ILE A 611 19.46 -0.19 -8.12
C ILE A 611 18.63 0.06 -9.38
N ARG A 612 19.06 -0.56 -10.47
CA ARG A 612 18.35 -0.60 -11.75
C ARG A 612 18.31 -2.05 -12.25
N PRO A 613 17.13 -2.66 -12.38
CA PRO A 613 17.01 -3.92 -13.10
C PRO A 613 17.20 -3.70 -14.59
N ASP A 614 17.91 -4.62 -15.24
CA ASP A 614 17.98 -4.68 -16.69
C ASP A 614 16.61 -5.14 -17.25
N PRO A 615 16.07 -4.49 -18.31
CA PRO A 615 14.79 -4.88 -18.89
C PRO A 615 14.83 -6.27 -19.53
N ASP A 616 15.92 -6.61 -20.20
CA ASP A 616 16.07 -7.82 -21.02
C ASP A 616 16.75 -8.96 -20.26
N ARG A 617 17.37 -8.66 -19.11
CA ARG A 617 18.10 -9.62 -18.27
C ARG A 617 17.55 -9.68 -16.85
N GLN A 618 17.90 -10.75 -16.14
CA GLN A 618 17.61 -10.88 -14.71
C GLN A 618 18.62 -10.14 -13.82
N GLU A 619 19.61 -9.48 -14.41
CA GLU A 619 20.63 -8.75 -13.68
C GLU A 619 20.11 -7.43 -13.11
N ILE A 620 20.67 -7.05 -11.97
CA ILE A 620 20.40 -5.79 -11.29
C ILE A 620 21.72 -5.04 -11.18
N THR A 621 21.78 -3.88 -11.84
CA THR A 621 22.94 -3.01 -11.83
C THR A 621 22.76 -1.89 -10.81
N ARG A 622 23.87 -1.24 -10.44
CA ARG A 622 23.83 -0.06 -9.57
C ARG A 622 23.37 1.17 -10.35
N ARG A 623 22.76 2.11 -9.64
CA ARG A 623 22.27 3.38 -10.19
C ARG A 623 22.67 4.53 -9.27
N THR A 624 23.17 5.61 -9.86
CA THR A 624 23.35 6.90 -9.19
C THR A 624 21.99 7.60 -9.04
N ALA A 625 21.58 7.87 -7.81
CA ALA A 625 20.35 8.58 -7.48
C ALA A 625 20.68 10.02 -7.02
N PRO A 626 20.16 11.05 -7.70
CA PRO A 626 20.36 12.44 -7.26
C PRO A 626 19.53 12.73 -5.99
N ARG A 627 20.01 13.69 -5.20
CA ARG A 627 19.45 14.08 -3.90
C ARG A 627 18.00 14.57 -4.00
N ASP A 628 17.64 15.24 -5.10
CA ASP A 628 16.27 15.73 -5.35
C ASP A 628 15.24 14.60 -5.58
N GLN A 629 15.71 13.38 -5.86
CA GLN A 629 14.89 12.17 -5.98
C GLN A 629 14.82 11.35 -4.69
N LEU A 630 15.55 11.74 -3.65
CA LEU A 630 15.59 11.05 -2.37
C LEU A 630 14.90 11.89 -1.29
N ALA A 631 14.05 11.25 -0.50
CA ALA A 631 13.44 11.88 0.68
C ALA A 631 14.53 12.26 1.70
N PRO A 632 14.30 13.29 2.54
CA PRO A 632 15.27 13.72 3.55
C PRO A 632 15.76 12.58 4.47
N GLU A 633 14.88 11.64 4.81
CA GLU A 633 15.18 10.48 5.63
C GLU A 633 16.08 9.47 4.89
N GLN A 634 15.82 9.24 3.60
CA GLN A 634 16.66 8.38 2.76
C GLN A 634 18.07 8.96 2.63
N TRP A 635 18.18 10.28 2.47
CA TRP A 635 19.48 10.92 2.40
C TRP A 635 20.29 10.80 3.69
N ARG A 636 19.65 10.99 4.86
CA ARG A 636 20.33 10.80 6.15
C ARG A 636 20.88 9.37 6.29
N VAL A 637 20.10 8.38 5.86
CA VAL A 637 20.56 6.99 5.82
C VAL A 637 21.71 6.81 4.81
N ALA A 638 21.64 7.43 3.63
CA ALA A 638 22.72 7.40 2.64
C ALA A 638 24.02 7.96 3.21
N GLN A 639 23.98 9.08 3.94
CA GLN A 639 25.13 9.65 4.65
C GLN A 639 25.70 8.70 5.69
N ARG A 640 24.85 8.03 6.47
CA ARG A 640 25.29 7.04 7.46
C ARG A 640 25.94 5.81 6.80
N LEU A 641 25.32 5.27 5.75
CA LEU A 641 25.87 4.14 4.99
C LEU A 641 27.13 4.49 4.20
N ALA A 642 27.35 5.78 3.91
CA ALA A 642 28.57 6.27 3.29
C ALA A 642 29.78 6.24 4.23
N VAL A 643 29.58 6.51 5.53
CA VAL A 643 30.63 6.34 6.55
C VAL A 643 31.16 4.91 6.56
N SER A 644 30.25 3.93 6.46
CA SER A 644 30.58 2.50 6.42
C SER A 644 30.90 1.98 5.01
N ARG A 645 31.02 2.86 4.01
CA ARG A 645 31.38 2.56 2.61
C ARG A 645 30.49 1.53 1.91
N LEU A 646 29.22 1.41 2.27
CA LEU A 646 28.23 0.65 1.47
C LEU A 646 27.62 1.53 0.36
N VAL A 647 27.53 2.83 0.63
CA VAL A 647 27.07 3.86 -0.29
C VAL A 647 28.23 4.83 -0.53
N VAL A 648 28.28 5.44 -1.70
CA VAL A 648 29.19 6.54 -2.04
C VAL A 648 28.34 7.77 -2.29
N LEU A 649 28.76 8.88 -1.69
CA LEU A 649 28.28 10.22 -2.03
C LEU A 649 29.40 10.87 -2.84
N PRO A 650 29.23 11.10 -4.15
CA PRO A 650 30.24 11.77 -4.96
C PRO A 650 30.59 13.16 -4.41
N GLU A 651 31.72 13.74 -4.82
CA GLU A 651 32.22 15.02 -4.31
C GLU A 651 31.24 16.20 -4.47
N ASP A 652 30.26 16.08 -5.38
CA ASP A 652 29.18 17.05 -5.51
C ASP A 652 28.27 17.11 -4.27
N GLY A 653 28.26 16.06 -3.44
CA GLY A 653 27.36 15.90 -2.30
C GLY A 653 25.88 15.92 -2.69
N GLN A 654 25.56 15.77 -3.98
CA GLN A 654 24.21 15.87 -4.54
C GLN A 654 23.70 14.54 -5.09
N SER A 655 24.45 13.46 -4.96
CA SER A 655 24.00 12.14 -5.39
C SER A 655 24.45 11.03 -4.44
N ALA A 656 23.79 9.89 -4.54
CA ALA A 656 24.11 8.69 -3.79
C ALA A 656 24.11 7.48 -4.71
N GLU A 657 25.02 6.54 -4.47
CA GLU A 657 25.16 5.31 -5.25
C GLU A 657 25.66 4.16 -4.36
N LEU A 658 25.37 2.91 -4.71
CA LEU A 658 26.07 1.77 -4.11
C LEU A 658 27.57 1.82 -4.44
N VAL A 659 28.41 1.53 -3.44
CA VAL A 659 29.87 1.50 -3.62
C VAL A 659 30.30 0.55 -4.75
N HIS A 660 29.63 -0.60 -4.86
CA HIS A 660 29.90 -1.61 -5.87
C HIS A 660 28.70 -2.53 -6.07
N GLU A 661 28.54 -3.04 -7.29
CA GLU A 661 27.53 -4.03 -7.69
C GLU A 661 27.65 -5.39 -6.94
N ALA A 662 28.79 -5.64 -6.30
CA ALA A 662 29.04 -6.87 -5.53
C ALA A 662 28.08 -6.98 -4.34
N LEU A 663 27.60 -5.84 -3.82
CA LEU A 663 26.56 -5.81 -2.82
C LEU A 663 25.27 -6.46 -3.32
N VAL A 664 24.86 -6.21 -4.56
CA VAL A 664 23.62 -6.77 -5.09
C VAL A 664 23.67 -8.29 -5.20
N THR A 665 24.85 -8.83 -5.52
CA THR A 665 25.05 -10.28 -5.71
C THR A 665 25.31 -11.02 -4.40
N HIS A 666 26.07 -10.42 -3.48
CA HIS A 666 26.58 -11.11 -2.29
C HIS A 666 25.90 -10.69 -0.98
N TRP A 667 25.10 -9.61 -0.97
CA TRP A 667 24.26 -9.27 0.17
C TRP A 667 22.85 -9.79 -0.08
N ARG A 668 22.49 -10.90 0.61
CA ARG A 668 21.24 -11.64 0.34
C ARG A 668 20.01 -10.74 0.43
N ARG A 669 19.94 -9.88 1.45
CA ARG A 669 18.82 -8.96 1.67
C ARG A 669 18.66 -7.96 0.53
N LEU A 670 19.76 -7.40 0.02
CA LEU A 670 19.69 -6.47 -1.12
C LEU A 670 19.22 -7.18 -2.40
N GLY A 671 19.66 -8.43 -2.61
CA GLY A 671 19.15 -9.27 -3.69
C GLY A 671 17.63 -9.49 -3.60
N GLU A 672 17.11 -9.81 -2.40
CA GLU A 672 15.67 -10.00 -2.15
C GLU A 672 14.87 -8.71 -2.34
N ILE A 673 15.36 -7.59 -1.80
CA ILE A 673 14.77 -6.25 -1.98
C ILE A 673 14.72 -5.90 -3.48
N GLY A 674 15.82 -6.12 -4.21
CA GLY A 674 15.92 -5.84 -5.63
C GLY A 674 14.99 -6.71 -6.48
N GLY A 675 14.92 -8.00 -6.19
CA GLY A 675 14.00 -8.93 -6.84
C GLY A 675 12.53 -8.52 -6.63
N GLY A 676 12.15 -8.22 -5.38
CA GLY A 676 10.79 -7.78 -5.04
C GLY A 676 10.39 -6.41 -5.61
N ALA A 677 11.37 -5.54 -5.89
CA ALA A 677 11.16 -4.21 -6.46
C ALA A 677 11.33 -4.14 -7.99
N ARG A 678 11.69 -5.24 -8.68
CA ARG A 678 12.04 -5.24 -10.11
C ARG A 678 10.96 -4.62 -11.00
N GLU A 679 9.71 -5.09 -10.91
CA GLU A 679 8.59 -4.57 -11.72
C GLU A 679 8.36 -3.08 -11.49
N PHE A 680 8.43 -2.66 -10.23
CA PHE A 680 8.28 -1.25 -9.86
C PHE A 680 9.40 -0.39 -10.45
N ARG A 681 10.65 -0.85 -10.38
CA ARG A 681 11.81 -0.10 -10.90
C ARG A 681 11.82 -0.02 -12.41
N LEU A 682 11.46 -1.09 -13.14
CA LEU A 682 11.30 -1.04 -14.60
C LEU A 682 10.23 0.00 -15.01
N TRP A 683 9.08 -0.03 -14.34
CA TRP A 683 8.02 0.96 -14.58
C TRP A 683 8.47 2.39 -14.24
N GLN A 684 9.18 2.59 -13.11
CA GLN A 684 9.62 3.90 -12.66
C GLN A 684 10.66 4.50 -13.62
N GLU A 685 11.62 3.70 -14.12
CA GLU A 685 12.61 4.15 -15.09
C GLU A 685 11.93 4.54 -16.44
N ALA A 686 10.96 3.75 -16.92
CA ALA A 686 10.17 4.12 -18.09
C ALA A 686 9.37 5.44 -17.88
N LEU A 687 8.83 5.66 -16.68
CA LEU A 687 8.16 6.90 -16.32
C LEU A 687 9.14 8.10 -16.34
N ARG A 688 10.34 7.94 -15.78
CA ARG A 688 11.38 8.98 -15.75
C ARG A 688 11.83 9.39 -17.14
N GLN A 689 12.01 8.44 -18.05
CA GLN A 689 12.31 8.75 -19.46
C GLN A 689 11.22 9.61 -20.10
N ARG A 690 9.93 9.29 -19.86
CA ARG A 690 8.81 10.10 -20.36
C ARG A 690 8.78 11.51 -19.75
N ILE A 691 9.13 11.64 -18.46
CA ILE A 691 9.24 12.94 -17.77
C ILE A 691 10.34 13.80 -18.38
N ALA A 692 11.52 13.22 -18.62
CA ALA A 692 12.66 13.91 -19.23
C ALA A 692 12.28 14.49 -20.60
N LEU A 693 11.68 13.66 -21.46
CA LEU A 693 11.17 14.08 -22.77
C LEU A 693 10.07 15.17 -22.66
N TRP A 694 9.14 15.03 -21.72
CA TRP A 694 8.09 16.03 -21.50
C TRP A 694 8.70 17.38 -21.11
N ARG A 695 9.71 17.41 -20.24
CA ARG A 695 10.40 18.64 -19.82
C ARG A 695 11.13 19.31 -20.98
N ARG A 696 11.94 18.56 -21.72
CA ARG A 696 12.79 19.09 -22.81
C ARG A 696 11.97 19.78 -23.89
N HIS A 697 10.79 19.25 -24.23
CA HIS A 697 9.91 19.86 -25.24
C HIS A 697 8.97 20.96 -24.69
N GLY A 698 9.26 21.54 -23.52
CA GLY A 698 8.45 22.62 -22.95
C GLY A 698 7.13 22.16 -22.33
N ARG A 699 7.07 20.92 -21.83
CA ARG A 699 5.93 20.32 -21.14
C ARG A 699 4.63 20.22 -21.97
N PRO A 700 4.68 19.76 -23.24
CA PRO A 700 3.52 19.74 -24.12
C PRO A 700 2.48 18.75 -23.61
N ALA A 701 1.20 19.11 -23.71
CA ALA A 701 0.10 18.25 -23.25
C ALA A 701 0.10 16.88 -23.96
N SER A 702 0.53 16.82 -25.23
CA SER A 702 0.56 15.59 -26.05
C SER A 702 1.40 14.47 -25.44
N ARG A 703 2.49 14.80 -24.72
CA ARG A 703 3.41 13.84 -24.09
C ARG A 703 3.04 13.47 -22.65
N LEU A 704 1.86 13.83 -22.17
CA LEU A 704 1.31 13.33 -20.89
C LEU A 704 0.78 11.90 -21.04
N LEU A 705 0.70 11.15 -19.93
CA LEU A 705 0.38 9.71 -19.92
C LEU A 705 -0.94 9.38 -20.65
N SER A 706 -0.93 8.24 -21.36
CA SER A 706 -2.13 7.67 -21.98
C SER A 706 -3.13 7.17 -20.92
N ARG A 707 -4.35 6.78 -21.32
CA ARG A 707 -5.35 6.26 -20.37
C ARG A 707 -4.87 5.01 -19.64
N ALA A 708 -4.25 4.08 -20.36
CA ALA A 708 -3.74 2.84 -19.78
C ALA A 708 -2.59 3.16 -18.81
N ASP A 709 -1.57 3.89 -19.30
CA ASP A 709 -0.40 4.24 -18.49
C ASP A 709 -0.75 5.07 -17.25
N LEU A 710 -1.73 5.98 -17.34
CA LEU A 710 -2.18 6.78 -16.19
C LEU A 710 -2.88 5.91 -15.15
N THR A 711 -3.57 4.85 -15.56
CA THR A 711 -4.23 3.93 -14.63
C THR A 711 -3.18 3.15 -13.83
N ASP A 712 -2.12 2.70 -14.49
CA ASP A 712 -1.01 2.02 -13.83
C ASP A 712 -0.19 2.98 -12.97
N ALA A 713 0.05 4.22 -13.42
CA ALA A 713 0.71 5.23 -12.61
C ALA A 713 -0.06 5.57 -11.32
N LEU A 714 -1.39 5.70 -11.40
CA LEU A 714 -2.25 5.90 -10.21
C LEU A 714 -2.34 4.65 -9.32
N ARG A 715 -2.04 3.46 -9.85
CA ARG A 715 -1.96 2.23 -9.07
C ARG A 715 -0.65 2.20 -8.28
N GLN A 716 0.46 2.53 -8.93
CA GLN A 716 1.78 2.59 -8.30
C GLN A 716 1.85 3.71 -7.26
N GLU A 717 1.33 4.89 -7.56
CA GLU A 717 1.23 6.02 -6.62
C GLU A 717 0.42 5.67 -5.36
N ARG A 718 -0.59 4.80 -5.46
CA ARG A 718 -1.35 4.32 -4.29
C ARG A 718 -0.64 3.23 -3.49
N ARG A 719 0.14 2.39 -4.15
CA ARG A 719 0.87 1.28 -3.50
C ARG A 719 2.15 1.74 -2.81
N ARG A 720 2.86 2.68 -3.44
CA ARG A 720 4.17 3.17 -3.01
C ARG A 720 4.25 4.70 -3.13
N PRO A 721 3.40 5.45 -2.41
CA PRO A 721 3.36 6.91 -2.53
C PRO A 721 4.72 7.54 -2.19
N ASP A 722 5.40 7.02 -1.19
CA ASP A 722 6.66 7.59 -0.71
C ASP A 722 7.86 7.22 -1.60
N ASP A 723 7.75 6.22 -2.48
CA ASP A 723 8.87 5.81 -3.36
C ASP A 723 8.92 6.62 -4.66
N LEU A 724 8.00 7.57 -4.85
CA LEU A 724 7.93 8.45 -6.00
C LEU A 724 8.53 9.82 -5.71
N SER A 725 9.25 10.38 -6.67
CA SER A 725 9.81 11.73 -6.55
C SER A 725 8.73 12.81 -6.69
N PRO A 726 8.95 14.03 -6.17
CA PRO A 726 8.03 15.16 -6.37
C PRO A 726 7.71 15.42 -7.85
N ASP A 727 8.68 15.17 -8.72
CA ASP A 727 8.58 15.31 -10.18
C ASP A 727 7.68 14.26 -10.82
N GLU A 728 7.79 13.01 -10.35
CA GLU A 728 6.92 11.92 -10.78
C GLU A 728 5.47 12.21 -10.40
N HIS A 729 5.22 12.63 -9.16
CA HIS A 729 3.89 13.09 -8.73
C HIS A 729 3.38 14.27 -9.56
N ALA A 730 4.24 15.26 -9.86
CA ALA A 730 3.84 16.41 -10.67
C ALA A 730 3.41 16.01 -12.09
N TYR A 731 4.11 15.06 -12.71
CA TYR A 731 3.79 14.55 -14.03
C TYR A 731 2.51 13.70 -14.06
N ILE A 732 2.29 12.85 -13.03
CA ILE A 732 1.03 12.10 -12.86
C ILE A 732 -0.13 13.09 -12.68
N ARG A 733 0.00 14.09 -11.80
CA ARG A 733 -1.02 15.13 -11.60
C ARG A 733 -1.29 15.96 -12.86
N ALA A 734 -0.27 16.29 -13.65
CA ALA A 734 -0.46 16.96 -14.94
C ALA A 734 -1.27 16.08 -15.91
N SER A 735 -0.99 14.78 -15.96
CA SER A 735 -1.73 13.81 -16.77
C SER A 735 -3.19 13.67 -16.32
N VAL A 736 -3.45 13.66 -15.01
CA VAL A 736 -4.81 13.69 -14.43
C VAL A 736 -5.53 14.98 -14.86
N ARG A 737 -4.90 16.15 -14.69
CA ARG A 737 -5.51 17.45 -15.07
C ARG A 737 -5.86 17.52 -16.54
N ARG A 738 -5.02 17.01 -17.45
CA ARG A 738 -5.32 16.89 -18.89
C ARG A 738 -6.60 16.08 -19.11
N ARG A 739 -6.75 14.94 -18.44
CA ARG A 739 -7.95 14.10 -18.58
C ARG A 739 -9.23 14.81 -18.12
N TRP A 740 -9.17 15.53 -16.99
CA TRP A 740 -10.30 16.34 -16.53
C TRP A 740 -10.60 17.52 -17.46
N ALA A 741 -9.59 18.12 -18.07
CA ALA A 741 -9.77 19.19 -19.06
C ALA A 741 -10.38 18.66 -20.37
N VAL A 742 -9.92 17.52 -20.88
CA VAL A 742 -10.48 16.86 -22.08
C VAL A 742 -11.93 16.43 -21.84
N ARG A 743 -12.24 15.83 -20.67
CA ARG A 743 -13.63 15.50 -20.30
C ARG A 743 -14.53 16.74 -20.24
N ARG A 744 -14.06 17.85 -19.68
CA ARG A 744 -14.81 19.11 -19.66
C ARG A 744 -15.02 19.69 -21.05
N ARG A 745 -14.02 19.61 -21.94
CA ARG A 745 -14.14 20.05 -23.35
C ARG A 745 -15.10 19.18 -24.15
N LEU A 746 -15.05 17.85 -23.98
CA LEU A 746 -15.99 16.93 -24.62
C LEU A 746 -17.41 17.09 -24.10
N ALA A 747 -17.59 17.27 -22.78
CA ALA A 747 -18.89 17.58 -22.20
C ALA A 747 -19.43 18.94 -22.68
N GLY A 748 -18.56 19.96 -22.78
CA GLY A 748 -18.92 21.27 -23.34
C GLY A 748 -19.28 21.20 -24.83
N ALA A 749 -18.51 20.48 -25.66
CA ALA A 749 -18.80 20.29 -27.07
C ALA A 749 -20.12 19.52 -27.28
N MET A 750 -20.36 18.48 -26.48
CA MET A 750 -21.60 17.71 -26.50
C MET A 750 -22.79 18.57 -26.04
N ALA A 751 -22.62 19.44 -25.06
CA ALA A 751 -23.64 20.41 -24.66
C ALA A 751 -23.95 21.44 -25.76
N VAL A 752 -22.94 21.92 -26.50
CA VAL A 752 -23.12 22.83 -27.64
C VAL A 752 -23.82 22.14 -28.81
N VAL A 753 -23.43 20.92 -29.16
CA VAL A 753 -24.08 20.13 -30.22
C VAL A 753 -25.53 19.81 -29.84
N THR A 754 -25.79 19.42 -28.60
CA THR A 754 -27.16 19.15 -28.11
C THR A 754 -27.99 20.43 -28.10
N GLY A 755 -27.41 21.56 -27.69
CA GLY A 755 -28.04 22.88 -27.73
C GLY A 755 -28.38 23.33 -29.16
N ALA A 756 -27.47 23.20 -30.11
CA ALA A 756 -27.69 23.52 -31.52
C ALA A 756 -28.74 22.60 -32.16
N ALA A 757 -28.71 21.30 -31.85
CA ALA A 757 -29.71 20.34 -32.30
C ALA A 757 -31.10 20.68 -31.76
N LEU A 758 -31.21 21.11 -30.49
CA LEU A 758 -32.47 21.59 -29.90
C LEU A 758 -32.96 22.88 -30.55
N ILE A 759 -32.08 23.84 -30.84
CA ILE A 759 -32.42 25.11 -31.49
C ILE A 759 -32.96 24.90 -32.92
N ILE A 760 -32.49 23.87 -33.64
CA ILE A 760 -32.98 23.53 -34.98
C ILE A 760 -34.24 22.64 -34.91
N TRP A 761 -34.25 21.65 -34.02
CA TRP A 761 -35.34 20.68 -33.90
C TRP A 761 -36.66 21.31 -33.42
N ILE A 762 -36.60 22.25 -32.48
CA ILE A 762 -37.78 22.89 -31.89
C ILE A 762 -38.59 23.70 -32.94
N PRO A 763 -38.02 24.59 -33.76
CA PRO A 763 -38.78 25.30 -34.80
C PRO A 763 -39.23 24.39 -35.95
N VAL A 764 -38.42 23.41 -36.37
CA VAL A 764 -38.78 22.48 -37.46
C VAL A 764 -39.94 21.56 -37.06
N SER A 765 -39.90 20.99 -35.86
CA SER A 765 -41.00 20.16 -35.33
C SER A 765 -42.28 20.96 -35.10
N ARG A 766 -42.18 22.23 -34.69
CA ARG A 766 -43.31 23.16 -34.60
C ARG A 766 -43.91 23.46 -35.98
N GLY A 767 -43.08 23.79 -36.98
CA GLY A 767 -43.55 24.07 -38.35
C GLY A 767 -44.28 22.90 -39.01
N LEU A 768 -43.80 21.68 -38.83
CA LEU A 768 -44.44 20.47 -39.39
C LEU A 768 -45.81 20.18 -38.73
N THR A 769 -45.93 20.39 -37.42
CA THR A 769 -47.19 20.16 -36.69
C THR A 769 -48.21 21.28 -36.89
N ASP A 770 -47.77 22.54 -37.04
CA ASP A 770 -48.62 23.68 -37.38
C ASP A 770 -49.25 23.52 -38.79
N ASN A 771 -48.48 23.11 -39.80
CA ASN A 771 -48.99 22.85 -41.16
C ASN A 771 -49.98 21.67 -41.22
N ALA A 772 -49.70 20.59 -40.49
CA ALA A 772 -50.58 19.43 -40.42
C ALA A 772 -51.92 19.78 -39.74
N ALA A 773 -51.90 20.58 -38.69
CA ALA A 773 -53.12 21.02 -38.01
C ALA A 773 -53.97 21.98 -38.86
N GLN A 774 -53.35 22.89 -39.62
CA GLN A 774 -54.08 23.77 -40.54
C GLN A 774 -54.77 22.99 -41.67
N THR A 775 -54.08 22.01 -42.25
CA THR A 775 -54.66 21.14 -43.30
C THR A 775 -55.88 20.36 -42.78
N LEU A 776 -55.83 19.91 -41.53
CA LEU A 776 -56.95 19.22 -40.88
C LEU A 776 -58.13 20.15 -40.58
N LEU A 777 -57.88 21.41 -40.19
CA LEU A 777 -58.93 22.41 -39.98
C LEU A 777 -59.64 22.81 -41.27
N GLU A 778 -58.91 22.98 -42.37
CA GLU A 778 -59.53 23.30 -43.67
C GLU A 778 -60.41 22.17 -44.17
N ARG A 779 -59.97 20.91 -44.01
CA ARG A 779 -60.81 19.74 -44.31
C ARG A 779 -62.03 19.65 -43.39
N ALA A 780 -61.88 19.99 -42.10
CA ALA A 780 -62.99 20.03 -41.17
C ALA A 780 -64.05 21.05 -41.60
N LYS A 781 -63.66 22.25 -42.03
CA LYS A 781 -64.59 23.28 -42.54
C LYS A 781 -65.32 22.81 -43.80
N GLN A 782 -64.62 22.16 -44.73
CA GLN A 782 -65.23 21.65 -45.97
C GLN A 782 -66.27 20.55 -45.70
N GLN A 783 -66.07 19.75 -44.67
CA GLN A 783 -66.97 18.65 -44.31
C GLN A 783 -68.06 19.06 -43.30
N GLN A 784 -68.05 20.29 -42.81
CA GLN A 784 -68.90 20.73 -41.69
C GLN A 784 -70.40 20.59 -41.96
N ASN A 785 -70.83 20.71 -43.23
CA ASN A 785 -72.24 20.63 -43.62
C ASN A 785 -72.66 19.24 -44.12
N SER A 786 -71.71 18.39 -44.53
CA SER A 786 -71.99 17.06 -45.10
C SER A 786 -71.73 15.91 -44.13
N ASP A 787 -70.72 16.05 -43.25
CA ASP A 787 -70.39 15.13 -42.18
C ASP A 787 -69.98 15.91 -40.92
N PRO A 788 -70.95 16.38 -40.13
CA PRO A 788 -70.70 17.18 -38.93
C PRO A 788 -69.83 16.45 -37.89
N TYR A 789 -69.94 15.12 -37.81
CA TYR A 789 -69.13 14.29 -36.92
C TYR A 789 -67.69 14.15 -37.44
N GLY A 790 -67.51 13.90 -38.75
CA GLY A 790 -66.20 13.91 -39.39
C GLY A 790 -65.48 15.24 -39.24
N ALA A 791 -66.18 16.35 -39.44
CA ALA A 791 -65.67 17.70 -39.22
C ALA A 791 -65.27 17.97 -37.76
N ALA A 792 -66.06 17.48 -36.80
CA ALA A 792 -65.75 17.53 -35.37
C ALA A 792 -64.47 16.76 -35.04
N HIS A 793 -64.35 15.54 -35.57
CA HIS A 793 -63.17 14.69 -35.41
C HIS A 793 -61.92 15.30 -36.02
N LEU A 794 -62.03 15.88 -37.23
CA LEU A 794 -60.92 16.57 -37.88
C LEU A 794 -60.51 17.83 -37.11
N THR A 795 -61.46 18.59 -36.57
CA THR A 795 -61.21 19.78 -35.72
C THR A 795 -60.49 19.40 -34.42
N LEU A 796 -60.95 18.35 -33.73
CA LEU A 796 -60.30 17.83 -32.53
C LEU A 796 -58.93 17.21 -32.83
N ARG A 797 -58.78 16.53 -33.97
CA ARG A 797 -57.52 15.98 -34.42
C ARG A 797 -56.53 17.09 -34.78
N ALA A 798 -56.98 18.18 -35.38
CA ALA A 798 -56.15 19.36 -35.62
C ALA A 798 -55.67 19.97 -34.30
N TYR A 799 -56.55 20.13 -33.30
CA TYR A 799 -56.16 20.62 -31.97
C TYR A 799 -55.19 19.70 -31.22
N ARG A 800 -55.40 18.38 -31.31
CA ARG A 800 -54.48 17.38 -30.73
C ARG A 800 -53.13 17.33 -31.46
N THR A 801 -53.13 17.58 -32.77
CA THR A 801 -51.91 17.68 -33.58
C THR A 801 -51.14 18.94 -33.23
N ARG A 802 -51.83 20.06 -33.02
CA ARG A 802 -51.25 21.32 -32.58
C ARG A 802 -52.27 22.23 -31.90
N ALA A 803 -52.10 22.44 -30.60
CA ALA A 803 -52.91 23.39 -29.83
C ALA A 803 -52.37 24.82 -30.02
N ASN A 804 -52.99 25.59 -30.90
CA ASN A 804 -52.68 26.99 -31.16
C ASN A 804 -53.98 27.83 -31.19
N GLY A 805 -53.86 29.14 -31.41
CA GLY A 805 -55.01 30.05 -31.34
C GLY A 805 -56.17 29.66 -32.25
N ASP A 806 -55.87 29.13 -33.44
CA ASP A 806 -56.87 28.82 -34.46
C ASP A 806 -57.54 27.47 -34.22
N THR A 807 -56.78 26.43 -33.84
CA THR A 807 -57.37 25.14 -33.47
C THR A 807 -58.20 25.24 -32.18
N ARG A 808 -57.81 26.10 -31.23
CA ARG A 808 -58.58 26.33 -29.99
C ARG A 808 -59.90 27.05 -30.27
N LYS A 809 -59.89 28.05 -31.16
CA LYS A 809 -61.13 28.73 -31.62
C LYS A 809 -62.07 27.77 -32.33
N ALA A 810 -61.55 26.87 -33.16
CA ALA A 810 -62.34 25.88 -33.88
C ALA A 810 -62.97 24.84 -32.93
N VAL A 811 -62.23 24.35 -31.94
CA VAL A 811 -62.77 23.45 -30.89
C VAL A 811 -63.79 24.15 -30.01
N HIS A 812 -63.60 25.42 -29.67
CA HIS A 812 -64.61 26.19 -28.92
C HIS A 812 -65.91 26.39 -29.71
N ARG A 813 -65.82 26.52 -31.03
CA ARG A 813 -66.99 26.61 -31.92
C ARG A 813 -67.73 25.27 -31.97
N LEU A 814 -66.97 24.18 -32.17
CA LEU A 814 -67.48 22.82 -32.10
C LEU A 814 -68.17 22.51 -30.76
N TYR A 815 -67.53 22.87 -29.64
CA TYR A 815 -68.09 22.68 -28.30
C TYR A 815 -69.43 23.41 -28.13
N ARG A 816 -69.60 24.58 -28.75
CA ARG A 816 -70.85 25.34 -28.69
C ARG A 816 -71.96 24.69 -29.52
N ASP A 817 -71.62 24.15 -30.69
CA ASP A 817 -72.57 23.55 -31.62
C ASP A 817 -72.97 22.11 -31.21
N THR A 818 -72.14 21.40 -30.43
CA THR A 818 -72.38 20.01 -30.01
C THR A 818 -73.18 19.89 -28.70
N VAL A 819 -73.34 20.97 -27.92
CA VAL A 819 -74.03 20.96 -26.61
C VAL A 819 -75.55 20.78 -26.71
N GLN A 820 -76.15 20.82 -27.91
CA GLN A 820 -77.57 20.47 -28.10
C GLN A 820 -77.84 18.97 -28.40
N LEU A 821 -76.82 18.11 -28.44
CA LEU A 821 -76.96 16.69 -28.83
C LEU A 821 -76.61 15.67 -27.72
N THR A 822 -76.43 16.10 -26.46
CA THR A 822 -75.96 15.23 -25.35
C THR A 822 -77.04 14.66 -24.43
N GLN A 823 -78.32 14.66 -24.83
CA GLN A 823 -79.30 13.73 -24.28
C GLN A 823 -79.50 12.60 -25.29
N ILE A 824 -78.72 11.52 -25.12
CA ILE A 824 -79.04 10.10 -25.41
C ILE A 824 -77.71 9.36 -25.18
N ILE A 825 -77.63 8.64 -24.06
CA ILE A 825 -76.61 7.60 -23.81
C ILE A 825 -77.26 6.27 -24.17
N PRO A 826 -76.60 5.44 -25.00
CA PRO A 826 -76.37 4.06 -24.61
C PRO A 826 -74.91 3.63 -24.87
N ASP A 827 -74.22 3.42 -23.75
CA ASP A 827 -73.39 2.28 -23.35
C ASP A 827 -72.41 1.53 -24.29
N THR A 828 -71.32 1.17 -23.63
CA THR A 828 -70.35 0.06 -23.78
C THR A 828 -69.17 0.13 -24.77
N SER A 829 -68.05 -0.33 -24.19
CA SER A 829 -66.80 -0.82 -24.80
C SER A 829 -65.71 0.22 -25.08
N THR A 830 -64.98 0.58 -24.03
CA THR A 830 -63.54 0.25 -23.84
C THR A 830 -63.03 1.04 -22.65
N GLY A 831 -63.06 0.42 -21.47
CA GLY A 831 -62.61 1.02 -20.23
C GLY A 831 -61.09 0.96 -20.11
N TRP A 832 -60.44 2.12 -20.17
CA TRP A 832 -59.22 2.39 -19.40
C TRP A 832 -59.45 3.69 -18.63
N ILE A 833 -59.81 3.58 -17.35
CA ILE A 833 -59.85 4.71 -16.44
C ILE A 833 -58.47 4.83 -15.79
N ASN A 834 -57.84 5.97 -16.04
CA ASN A 834 -56.64 6.46 -15.36
C ASN A 834 -56.86 6.50 -13.84
N LEU A 835 -56.25 5.60 -13.08
CA LEU A 835 -56.03 5.78 -11.63
C LEU A 835 -54.85 6.74 -11.38
N LYS A 836 -54.88 7.92 -12.02
CA LYS A 836 -54.01 9.07 -11.69
C LYS A 836 -54.68 10.01 -10.67
N GLY A 837 -55.50 9.44 -9.79
CA GLY A 837 -56.17 10.15 -8.70
C GLY A 837 -55.78 9.56 -7.35
N GLN A 838 -54.80 10.19 -6.69
CA GLN A 838 -54.27 9.92 -5.35
C GLN A 838 -53.26 8.78 -5.24
N GLY A 839 -52.03 9.14 -4.86
CA GLY A 839 -50.89 8.23 -4.77
C GLY A 839 -51.11 7.11 -3.77
N GLN A 840 -51.12 5.87 -4.26
CA GLN A 840 -50.84 4.68 -3.47
C GLN A 840 -50.12 3.63 -4.33
N THR A 841 -49.07 4.02 -5.05
CA THR A 841 -48.08 3.06 -5.55
C THR A 841 -47.03 2.89 -4.44
N GLY A 842 -47.36 2.08 -3.42
CA GLY A 842 -46.46 1.73 -2.31
C GLY A 842 -47.05 1.67 -0.89
N GLY A 843 -48.38 1.74 -0.71
CA GLY A 843 -49.03 1.78 0.61
C GLY A 843 -49.52 0.43 1.15
N ASP A 844 -49.75 0.35 2.46
CA ASP A 844 -50.27 -0.83 3.16
C ASP A 844 -51.74 -1.14 2.78
N LEU A 845 -52.00 -2.38 2.36
CA LEU A 845 -53.32 -2.84 1.87
C LEU A 845 -54.03 -3.80 2.83
N SER A 846 -53.44 -4.10 3.98
CA SER A 846 -53.99 -5.02 4.99
C SER A 846 -55.43 -4.71 5.42
N GLY A 847 -55.81 -3.43 5.50
CA GLY A 847 -57.16 -3.00 5.86
C GLY A 847 -58.21 -3.23 4.79
N LYS A 848 -57.84 -3.78 3.63
CA LYS A 848 -58.76 -4.20 2.56
C LYS A 848 -59.05 -5.70 2.62
N VAL A 849 -58.41 -6.47 3.51
CA VAL A 849 -58.59 -7.92 3.61
C VAL A 849 -58.84 -8.37 5.04
N SER A 850 -59.66 -9.41 5.22
CA SER A 850 -59.85 -10.06 6.53
C SER A 850 -58.63 -10.91 6.91
N ALA A 851 -58.46 -11.19 8.21
CA ALA A 851 -57.36 -11.98 8.74
C ALA A 851 -57.41 -13.46 8.33
N ASP A 852 -58.56 -13.99 7.92
CA ASP A 852 -58.65 -15.31 7.31
C ASP A 852 -58.38 -15.30 5.79
N GLY A 853 -58.18 -14.12 5.20
CA GLY A 853 -58.03 -13.93 3.75
C GLY A 853 -59.27 -14.28 2.94
N ARG A 854 -60.42 -14.52 3.58
CA ARG A 854 -61.66 -14.94 2.89
C ARG A 854 -62.51 -13.77 2.45
N THR A 855 -62.20 -12.56 2.88
CA THR A 855 -62.96 -11.36 2.53
C THR A 855 -62.01 -10.26 2.07
N LEU A 856 -62.20 -9.77 0.85
CA LEU A 856 -61.47 -8.64 0.29
C LEU A 856 -62.46 -7.53 -0.08
N VAL A 857 -62.15 -6.27 0.21
CA VAL A 857 -62.98 -5.13 -0.19
C VAL A 857 -62.26 -4.24 -1.21
N THR A 858 -62.97 -3.89 -2.28
CA THR A 858 -62.43 -3.05 -3.36
C THR A 858 -63.43 -1.96 -3.75
N ARG A 859 -62.93 -0.99 -4.53
CA ARG A 859 -63.73 0.00 -5.25
C ARG A 859 -63.79 -0.43 -6.70
N SER A 860 -64.98 -0.55 -7.26
CA SER A 860 -65.16 -0.84 -8.68
C SER A 860 -64.95 0.42 -9.55
N PRO A 861 -64.74 0.27 -10.88
CA PRO A 861 -64.60 1.38 -11.81
C PRO A 861 -65.83 2.32 -11.85
N ASP A 862 -67.02 1.78 -11.59
CA ASP A 862 -68.28 2.53 -11.43
C ASP A 862 -68.46 3.13 -10.02
N ASN A 863 -67.38 3.19 -9.22
CA ASN A 863 -67.35 3.79 -7.89
C ASN A 863 -68.31 3.17 -6.88
N LYS A 864 -68.56 1.86 -6.97
CA LYS A 864 -69.26 1.09 -5.94
C LYS A 864 -68.26 0.40 -5.03
N ALA A 865 -68.65 0.15 -3.78
CA ALA A 865 -67.86 -0.69 -2.89
C ALA A 865 -68.25 -2.16 -3.11
N LEU A 866 -67.26 -3.01 -3.38
CA LEU A 866 -67.43 -4.45 -3.57
C LEU A 866 -66.77 -5.20 -2.42
N ALA A 867 -67.43 -6.24 -1.93
CA ALA A 867 -66.87 -7.23 -1.03
C ALA A 867 -66.78 -8.59 -1.74
N TRP A 868 -65.59 -9.15 -1.78
CA TRP A 868 -65.27 -10.41 -2.41
C TRP A 868 -65.14 -11.48 -1.35
N ARG A 869 -66.00 -12.50 -1.41
CA ARG A 869 -65.85 -13.70 -0.60
C ARG A 869 -64.97 -14.70 -1.36
N ILE A 870 -63.86 -15.08 -0.75
CA ILE A 870 -62.86 -15.98 -1.31
C ILE A 870 -63.00 -17.34 -0.63
N ALA A 871 -63.42 -18.34 -1.40
CA ALA A 871 -63.57 -19.72 -0.95
C ALA A 871 -63.24 -20.69 -2.09
N ASN A 872 -62.52 -21.77 -1.78
CA ASN A 872 -62.18 -22.84 -2.74
C ASN A 872 -61.53 -22.34 -4.05
N GLY A 873 -60.65 -21.34 -3.97
CA GLY A 873 -59.99 -20.78 -5.16
C GLY A 873 -60.89 -19.94 -6.07
N ARG A 874 -62.09 -19.55 -5.60
CA ARG A 874 -62.99 -18.63 -6.30
C ARG A 874 -63.25 -17.39 -5.46
N ALA A 875 -63.28 -16.23 -6.11
CA ALA A 875 -63.70 -14.97 -5.53
C ALA A 875 -65.09 -14.60 -6.06
N THR A 876 -66.08 -14.46 -5.18
CA THR A 876 -67.44 -14.03 -5.55
C THR A 876 -67.69 -12.59 -5.06
N PRO A 877 -67.92 -11.63 -5.96
CA PRO A 877 -68.21 -10.25 -5.57
C PRO A 877 -69.64 -10.12 -5.03
N THR A 878 -69.80 -9.25 -4.04
CA THR A 878 -71.08 -8.79 -3.49
C THR A 878 -71.01 -7.27 -3.35
N THR A 879 -71.96 -6.55 -3.94
CA THR A 879 -72.01 -5.09 -3.79
C THR A 879 -72.39 -4.73 -2.35
N LEU A 880 -71.59 -3.86 -1.74
CA LEU A 880 -71.80 -3.39 -0.38
C LEU A 880 -72.96 -2.41 -0.36
N SER A 881 -74.00 -2.73 0.42
CA SER A 881 -75.24 -1.97 0.60
C SER A 881 -76.15 -1.88 -0.64
N ASP A 882 -77.45 -2.09 -0.44
CA ASP A 882 -78.50 -2.01 -1.48
C ASP A 882 -78.81 -0.56 -1.92
N GLU A 883 -78.17 0.45 -1.33
CA GLU A 883 -78.52 1.88 -1.52
C GLU A 883 -77.90 2.54 -2.76
N GLY A 884 -77.11 1.80 -3.54
CA GLY A 884 -76.70 2.19 -4.90
C GLY A 884 -75.81 3.44 -5.05
N GLY A 885 -75.23 3.97 -3.98
CA GLY A 885 -74.49 5.24 -4.04
C GLY A 885 -73.03 5.17 -4.47
N THR A 886 -72.53 6.32 -4.92
CA THR A 886 -71.15 6.55 -5.36
C THR A 886 -70.22 6.73 -4.16
N ILE A 887 -69.17 5.92 -4.08
CA ILE A 887 -68.15 6.06 -3.04
C ILE A 887 -67.18 7.19 -3.34
N ALA A 888 -66.89 7.97 -2.31
CA ALA A 888 -66.05 9.15 -2.37
C ALA A 888 -64.68 8.96 -1.72
N GLY A 889 -64.36 7.79 -1.16
CA GLY A 889 -63.10 7.59 -0.45
C GLY A 889 -62.64 6.14 -0.40
N ASN A 890 -61.80 5.84 0.59
CA ASN A 890 -61.26 4.51 0.83
C ASN A 890 -62.33 3.55 1.38
N VAL A 891 -62.13 2.25 1.14
CA VAL A 891 -62.93 1.16 1.70
C VAL A 891 -62.03 0.32 2.61
N THR A 892 -62.56 -0.14 3.74
CA THR A 892 -61.84 -0.99 4.69
C THR A 892 -62.73 -2.09 5.25
N VAL A 893 -62.15 -3.21 5.67
CA VAL A 893 -62.84 -4.37 6.27
C VAL A 893 -62.28 -4.68 7.66
N SER A 894 -63.10 -5.23 8.55
CA SER A 894 -62.65 -5.74 9.84
C SER A 894 -61.87 -7.04 9.68
N ALA A 895 -60.95 -7.32 10.61
CA ALA A 895 -60.12 -8.52 10.53
C ALA A 895 -60.93 -9.83 10.59
N ASP A 896 -62.07 -9.85 11.28
CA ASP A 896 -62.99 -10.99 11.29
C ASP A 896 -63.83 -11.13 10.00
N GLY A 897 -63.66 -10.24 9.01
CA GLY A 897 -64.42 -10.26 7.76
C GLY A 897 -65.90 -9.97 7.91
N ARG A 898 -66.34 -9.47 9.08
CA ARG A 898 -67.76 -9.27 9.40
C ARG A 898 -68.28 -7.89 9.02
N TYR A 899 -67.45 -6.84 9.10
CA TYR A 899 -67.86 -5.47 8.85
C TYR A 899 -67.01 -4.84 7.76
N ALA A 900 -67.63 -4.08 6.85
CA ALA A 900 -66.95 -3.26 5.87
C ALA A 900 -67.37 -1.79 6.02
N ALA A 901 -66.44 -0.85 5.96
CA ALA A 901 -66.71 0.58 6.04
C ALA A 901 -66.28 1.30 4.75
N ALA A 902 -67.15 2.18 4.26
CA ALA A 902 -66.89 3.01 3.09
C ALA A 902 -67.53 4.40 3.28
N THR A 903 -66.99 5.40 2.58
CA THR A 903 -67.56 6.75 2.54
C THR A 903 -68.28 6.99 1.22
N TYR A 904 -69.56 7.36 1.31
CA TYR A 904 -70.46 7.61 0.19
C TYR A 904 -70.75 9.11 0.06
N LEU A 905 -71.07 9.56 -1.15
CA LEU A 905 -71.73 10.85 -1.35
C LEU A 905 -73.15 10.79 -0.79
N ALA A 906 -73.54 11.81 -0.04
CA ALA A 906 -74.83 11.84 0.65
C ALA A 906 -75.73 12.97 0.15
N SER A 907 -77.04 12.70 0.08
CA SER A 907 -78.08 13.72 -0.08
C SER A 907 -79.00 13.66 1.15
N ILE A 908 -79.54 14.80 1.59
CA ILE A 908 -80.45 14.86 2.73
C ILE A 908 -81.87 14.89 2.20
N LYS A 909 -82.72 13.98 2.69
CA LYS A 909 -84.15 13.98 2.34
C LYS A 909 -85.02 14.73 3.38
N ASP A 910 -84.47 15.03 4.56
CA ASP A 910 -85.13 15.83 5.60
C ASP A 910 -84.06 16.44 6.55
N SER A 911 -84.05 17.77 6.72
CA SER A 911 -83.01 18.51 7.46
C SER A 911 -83.00 18.22 8.96
N ASP A 912 -84.13 17.77 9.51
CA ASP A 912 -84.33 17.67 10.96
C ASP A 912 -84.07 16.24 11.49
N SER A 913 -84.06 15.24 10.61
CA SER A 913 -83.87 13.82 11.00
C SER A 913 -82.40 13.40 11.19
N GLY A 914 -81.43 14.19 10.70
CA GLY A 914 -80.00 13.86 10.73
C GLY A 914 -79.62 12.53 10.05
N ARG A 915 -80.55 11.88 9.35
CA ARG A 915 -80.40 10.52 8.84
C ARG A 915 -79.69 10.53 7.49
N CYS A 916 -78.57 9.81 7.41
CA CYS A 916 -77.83 9.64 6.17
C CYS A 916 -78.64 8.80 5.16
N VAL A 917 -78.84 9.33 3.95
CA VAL A 917 -79.42 8.60 2.81
C VAL A 917 -78.43 8.62 1.66
N VAL A 918 -78.00 7.43 1.24
CA VAL A 918 -77.09 7.26 0.12
C VAL A 918 -77.90 7.24 -1.18
N LYS A 919 -77.49 8.00 -2.21
CA LYS A 919 -78.13 8.02 -3.54
C LYS A 919 -77.08 7.83 -4.64
N ALA A 920 -77.50 7.23 -5.75
CA ALA A 920 -76.70 6.91 -6.93
C ALA A 920 -76.37 8.11 -7.84
N ASP A 921 -76.92 9.30 -7.59
CA ASP A 921 -76.95 10.41 -8.56
C ASP A 921 -75.75 11.38 -8.43
N MET A 922 -75.24 11.84 -9.57
CA MET A 922 -74.21 12.87 -9.71
C MET A 922 -74.62 14.23 -9.12
N GLU A 923 -75.93 14.50 -9.00
CA GLU A 923 -76.47 15.68 -8.27
C GLU A 923 -75.98 15.74 -6.80
N ALA A 924 -75.67 14.60 -6.18
CA ALA A 924 -75.15 14.53 -4.81
C ALA A 924 -73.75 15.16 -4.65
N PHE A 925 -72.96 15.34 -5.72
CA PHE A 925 -71.69 16.06 -5.64
C PHE A 925 -71.87 17.54 -5.24
N LYS A 926 -73.02 18.16 -5.58
CA LYS A 926 -73.30 19.58 -5.28
C LYS A 926 -73.54 19.84 -3.80
N THR A 927 -73.85 18.80 -3.00
CA THR A 927 -74.17 18.98 -1.56
C THR A 927 -72.92 19.14 -0.70
N GLU A 928 -71.74 18.73 -1.20
CA GLU A 928 -70.47 18.64 -0.46
C GLU A 928 -70.59 17.90 0.89
N ARG A 929 -71.50 16.93 0.99
CA ARG A 929 -71.70 16.10 2.18
C ARG A 929 -71.35 14.64 1.92
N PHE A 930 -70.69 14.03 2.90
CA PHE A 930 -70.25 12.64 2.86
C PHE A 930 -70.88 11.86 4.00
N CYS A 931 -71.16 10.59 3.76
CA CYS A 931 -71.64 9.67 4.78
C CYS A 931 -70.73 8.47 4.92
N LEU A 932 -70.34 8.17 6.15
CA LEU A 932 -69.61 6.96 6.51
C LEU A 932 -70.62 5.85 6.79
N VAL A 933 -70.58 4.78 6.03
CA VAL A 933 -71.47 3.63 6.18
C VAL A 933 -70.65 2.40 6.53
N VAL A 934 -71.03 1.73 7.61
CA VAL A 934 -70.52 0.42 8.02
C VAL A 934 -71.59 -0.63 7.72
N THR A 935 -71.21 -1.64 6.95
CA THR A 935 -72.07 -2.73 6.48
C THR A 935 -71.72 -4.01 7.22
N ASP A 936 -72.73 -4.72 7.75
CA ASP A 936 -72.61 -6.09 8.24
C ASP A 936 -72.63 -7.05 7.04
N LEU A 937 -71.47 -7.60 6.70
CA LEU A 937 -71.24 -8.45 5.52
C LEU A 937 -71.97 -9.78 5.58
N ALA A 938 -72.29 -10.28 6.79
CA ALA A 938 -73.04 -11.52 6.93
C ALA A 938 -74.51 -11.33 6.52
N ARG A 939 -75.05 -10.12 6.70
CA ARG A 939 -76.45 -9.77 6.38
C ARG A 939 -76.60 -8.87 5.16
N ASN A 940 -75.48 -8.37 4.62
CA ASN A 940 -75.39 -7.28 3.66
C ASN A 940 -76.26 -6.06 4.02
N LYS A 941 -76.30 -5.67 5.31
CA LYS A 941 -77.14 -4.55 5.79
C LYS A 941 -76.33 -3.47 6.47
N THR A 942 -76.75 -2.22 6.33
CA THR A 942 -76.17 -1.07 7.02
C THR A 942 -76.28 -1.25 8.54
N ARG A 943 -75.14 -1.38 9.21
CA ARG A 943 -75.02 -1.47 10.67
C ARG A 943 -75.00 -0.09 11.31
N MET A 944 -74.20 0.81 10.76
CA MET A 944 -73.99 2.18 11.26
C MET A 944 -73.83 3.12 10.06
N ALA A 945 -74.48 4.29 10.11
CA ALA A 945 -74.31 5.34 9.12
C ALA A 945 -74.12 6.68 9.84
N VAL A 946 -73.10 7.45 9.45
CA VAL A 946 -72.74 8.72 10.08
C VAL A 946 -72.62 9.79 8.99
N LEU A 947 -73.46 10.82 9.07
CA LEU A 947 -73.39 11.98 8.19
C LEU A 947 -72.31 12.95 8.70
N PHE A 948 -71.38 13.34 7.82
CA PHE A 948 -70.40 14.38 8.13
C PHE A 948 -70.97 15.78 7.90
N PRO A 949 -70.47 16.80 8.63
CA PRO A 949 -70.78 18.20 8.35
C PRO A 949 -70.44 18.57 6.90
N LYS A 950 -71.12 19.59 6.35
CA LYS A 950 -70.85 20.10 5.00
C LYS A 950 -69.38 20.52 4.86
N GLY A 951 -68.73 20.11 3.78
CA GLY A 951 -67.32 20.41 3.52
C GLY A 951 -66.32 19.58 4.34
N SER A 952 -66.78 18.62 5.15
CA SER A 952 -65.92 17.65 5.85
C SER A 952 -65.84 16.34 5.08
N ARG A 953 -64.64 15.84 4.78
CA ARG A 953 -64.44 14.56 4.09
C ARG A 953 -63.50 13.66 4.86
N ALA A 954 -63.88 12.40 5.03
CA ALA A 954 -62.96 11.39 5.53
C ALA A 954 -61.95 11.01 4.44
N THR A 955 -60.66 11.19 4.72
CA THR A 955 -59.55 10.89 3.80
C THR A 955 -59.01 9.47 4.02
N HIS A 956 -58.97 9.03 5.27
CA HIS A 956 -58.48 7.71 5.68
C HIS A 956 -59.47 7.04 6.62
N LEU A 957 -59.61 5.72 6.51
CA LEU A 957 -60.48 4.88 7.34
C LEU A 957 -59.70 3.65 7.80
N SER A 958 -59.95 3.23 9.04
CA SER A 958 -59.48 1.93 9.55
C SER A 958 -60.51 1.38 10.53
N LEU A 959 -60.86 0.11 10.39
CA LEU A 959 -61.52 -0.66 11.43
C LEU A 959 -60.45 -1.32 12.31
N ASP A 960 -60.74 -1.50 13.60
CA ASP A 960 -59.89 -2.28 14.48
C ASP A 960 -60.08 -3.79 14.22
N PRO A 961 -59.13 -4.64 14.67
CA PRO A 961 -59.19 -6.08 14.44
C PRO A 961 -60.46 -6.75 15.02
N THR A 962 -61.06 -6.20 16.07
CA THR A 962 -62.28 -6.76 16.68
C THR A 962 -63.58 -6.29 15.99
N GLY A 963 -63.48 -5.37 15.04
CA GLY A 963 -64.61 -4.72 14.38
C GLY A 963 -65.47 -3.88 15.33
N ARG A 964 -64.96 -3.55 16.52
CA ARG A 964 -65.64 -2.77 17.55
C ARG A 964 -65.43 -1.28 17.37
N THR A 965 -64.25 -0.86 16.91
CA THR A 965 -63.86 0.55 16.79
C THR A 965 -63.57 0.89 15.33
N LEU A 966 -64.17 1.96 14.84
CA LEU A 966 -63.87 2.57 13.55
C LEU A 966 -63.16 3.90 13.77
N ALA A 967 -62.05 4.13 13.09
CA ALA A 967 -61.36 5.41 13.05
C ALA A 967 -61.44 6.02 11.64
N ALA A 968 -61.65 7.33 11.58
CA ALA A 968 -61.55 8.12 10.37
C ALA A 968 -60.68 9.35 10.60
N ALA A 969 -59.78 9.63 9.66
CA ALA A 969 -59.16 10.93 9.55
C ALA A 969 -60.09 11.85 8.75
N VAL A 970 -60.69 12.83 9.41
CA VAL A 970 -61.68 13.74 8.81
C VAL A 970 -61.02 15.08 8.57
N MET A 971 -60.98 15.48 7.30
CA MET A 971 -60.45 16.76 6.86
C MET A 971 -61.55 17.81 6.93
N THR A 972 -61.25 18.92 7.59
CA THR A 972 -62.09 20.12 7.70
C THR A 972 -61.24 21.33 7.39
N LYS A 973 -61.52 22.02 6.27
CA LYS A 973 -60.67 23.09 5.72
C LYS A 973 -59.20 22.63 5.60
N ASP A 974 -58.36 22.97 6.57
CA ASP A 974 -56.90 22.69 6.61
C ASP A 974 -56.45 21.84 7.84
N GLN A 975 -57.39 21.26 8.60
CA GLN A 975 -57.08 20.44 9.79
C GLN A 975 -57.59 19.00 9.62
N LEU A 976 -56.75 18.03 9.99
CA LEU A 976 -57.10 16.60 10.06
C LEU A 976 -57.42 16.21 11.50
N THR A 977 -58.66 15.78 11.73
CA THR A 977 -59.13 15.34 13.04
C THR A 977 -59.38 13.85 13.06
N LEU A 978 -58.96 13.19 14.14
CA LEU A 978 -59.29 11.80 14.39
C LEU A 978 -60.69 11.71 14.97
N ARG A 979 -61.59 11.05 14.24
CA ARG A 979 -62.91 10.68 14.75
C ARG A 979 -62.99 9.17 14.92
N ARG A 980 -63.55 8.73 16.03
CA ARG A 980 -63.68 7.32 16.40
C ARG A 980 -65.14 7.00 16.72
N TRP A 981 -65.56 5.77 16.45
CA TRP A 981 -66.90 5.28 16.77
C TRP A 981 -66.83 3.84 17.28
N ASP A 982 -67.65 3.51 18.27
CA ASP A 982 -67.96 2.12 18.61
C ASP A 982 -69.06 1.63 17.65
N VAL A 983 -68.71 0.65 16.81
CA VAL A 983 -69.56 0.07 15.75
C VAL A 983 -70.70 -0.76 16.34
N ARG A 984 -70.50 -1.36 17.54
CA ARG A 984 -71.53 -2.17 18.21
C ARG A 984 -72.57 -1.27 18.85
N GLU A 985 -72.12 -0.28 19.63
CA GLU A 985 -72.97 0.68 20.35
C GLU A 985 -73.49 1.80 19.45
N LYS A 986 -72.92 1.98 18.25
CA LYS A 986 -73.22 3.07 17.31
C LYS A 986 -72.99 4.47 17.92
N LYS A 987 -72.04 4.58 18.84
CA LYS A 987 -71.71 5.83 19.54
C LYS A 987 -70.40 6.42 19.04
N ALA A 988 -70.34 7.73 18.96
CA ALA A 988 -69.08 8.43 18.75
C ALA A 988 -68.22 8.34 20.01
N LEU A 989 -66.93 8.04 19.82
CA LEU A 989 -65.89 8.06 20.85
C LEU A 989 -65.16 9.42 20.82
N PRO A 990 -64.41 9.79 21.86
CA PRO A 990 -63.71 11.08 21.91
C PRO A 990 -62.83 11.33 20.68
N SER A 991 -63.03 12.49 20.05
CA SER A 991 -62.21 12.98 18.94
C SER A 991 -61.01 13.76 19.45
N GLY A 992 -59.93 13.76 18.69
CA GLY A 992 -58.73 14.56 18.97
C GLY A 992 -58.05 15.04 17.69
N PRO A 993 -57.19 16.07 17.76
CA PRO A 993 -56.35 16.45 16.64
C PRO A 993 -55.39 15.31 16.30
N LEU A 994 -55.11 15.13 15.01
CA LEU A 994 -54.00 14.27 14.60
C LEU A 994 -52.69 15.07 14.60
N PRO A 995 -51.53 14.44 14.85
CA PRO A 995 -50.23 15.09 14.74
C PRO A 995 -49.80 15.29 13.27
N VAL A 996 -50.77 15.44 12.35
CA VAL A 996 -50.56 15.64 10.91
C VAL A 996 -51.42 16.80 10.41
N THR A 997 -50.88 17.58 9.48
CA THR A 997 -51.56 18.69 8.81
C THR A 997 -52.24 18.21 7.53
N SER A 998 -53.20 18.98 6.99
CA SER A 998 -53.88 18.66 5.71
C SER A 998 -52.93 18.52 4.50
N ARG A 999 -51.68 18.96 4.66
CA ARG A 999 -50.66 19.02 3.60
C ARG A 999 -49.58 17.95 3.76
N ASP A 1000 -49.56 17.22 4.88
CA ASP A 1000 -48.70 16.05 5.06
C ASP A 1000 -49.25 14.85 4.28
N VAL A 1001 -48.35 14.04 3.74
CA VAL A 1001 -48.73 12.84 2.99
C VAL A 1001 -48.78 11.65 3.94
N VAL A 1002 -49.99 11.27 4.36
CA VAL A 1002 -50.23 10.07 5.19
C VAL A 1002 -50.13 8.82 4.30
N SER A 1003 -49.21 7.92 4.65
CA SER A 1003 -48.96 6.66 3.91
C SER A 1003 -49.39 5.41 4.68
N LEU A 1004 -49.59 5.50 6.00
CA LEU A 1004 -50.21 4.45 6.83
C LEU A 1004 -51.22 5.08 7.79
N PHE A 1005 -52.40 4.48 7.92
CA PHE A 1005 -53.42 4.85 8.91
C PHE A 1005 -54.16 3.58 9.36
N ARG A 1006 -53.77 3.01 10.51
CA ARG A 1006 -54.25 1.70 10.97
C ARG A 1006 -54.56 1.65 12.46
N LEU A 1007 -55.76 1.18 12.80
CA LEU A 1007 -56.11 0.82 14.18
C LEU A 1007 -55.50 -0.54 14.53
N THR A 1008 -54.70 -0.54 15.59
CA THR A 1008 -54.08 -1.73 16.19
C THR A 1008 -54.63 -1.94 17.60
N PRO A 1009 -54.40 -3.10 18.24
CA PRO A 1009 -54.80 -3.34 19.62
C PRO A 1009 -54.25 -2.31 20.63
N ALA A 1010 -53.12 -1.66 20.37
CA ALA A 1010 -52.57 -0.62 21.24
C ALA A 1010 -52.95 0.81 20.87
N GLY A 1011 -53.70 1.03 19.79
CA GLY A 1011 -54.08 2.37 19.32
C GLY A 1011 -53.91 2.56 17.82
N LEU A 1012 -54.06 3.81 17.38
CA LEU A 1012 -53.93 4.20 15.98
C LEU A 1012 -52.47 4.42 15.60
N VAL A 1013 -51.98 3.71 14.60
CA VAL A 1013 -50.65 3.91 14.01
C VAL A 1013 -50.78 4.73 12.74
N ILE A 1014 -49.94 5.75 12.61
CA ILE A 1014 -49.90 6.64 11.46
C ILE A 1014 -48.46 6.79 10.98
N ASN A 1015 -48.24 6.68 9.67
CA ASN A 1015 -47.01 7.11 9.04
C ASN A 1015 -47.30 8.26 8.09
N PHE A 1016 -46.49 9.32 8.15
CA PHE A 1016 -46.64 10.46 7.28
C PHE A 1016 -45.29 11.08 6.93
N LEU A 1017 -45.25 11.71 5.75
CA LEU A 1017 -44.11 12.49 5.28
C LEU A 1017 -44.28 13.94 5.73
N GLU A 1018 -43.37 14.42 6.57
CA GLU A 1018 -43.43 15.77 7.17
C GLU A 1018 -42.73 16.80 6.27
N PHE A 1019 -43.36 17.96 6.09
CA PHE A 1019 -42.79 19.10 5.35
C PHE A 1019 -42.46 20.28 6.29
N PRO A 1020 -41.31 20.97 6.10
CA PRO A 1020 -40.77 21.95 7.05
C PRO A 1020 -41.73 23.10 7.42
N ASP A 1021 -42.48 23.59 6.44
CA ASP A 1021 -43.29 24.81 6.60
C ASP A 1021 -44.79 24.51 6.51
N GLY A 1022 -45.15 23.23 6.52
CA GLY A 1022 -46.52 22.79 6.26
C GLY A 1022 -47.07 23.28 4.93
N THR A 1023 -46.25 23.58 3.91
CA THR A 1023 -46.64 23.97 2.55
C THR A 1023 -46.44 22.79 1.59
N GLY A 1024 -47.34 21.81 1.66
CA GLY A 1024 -47.32 20.66 0.75
C GLY A 1024 -47.57 21.10 -0.70
N GLY A 1025 -46.53 21.04 -1.54
CA GLY A 1025 -46.63 21.20 -3.00
C GLY A 1025 -45.69 22.24 -3.59
N GLY A 1026 -44.53 21.78 -4.09
CA GLY A 1026 -43.61 22.58 -4.90
C GLY A 1026 -42.17 22.48 -4.41
N ASP A 1027 -41.31 21.79 -5.17
CA ASP A 1027 -39.83 21.72 -5.15
C ASP A 1027 -39.06 21.64 -3.80
N GLN A 1028 -39.72 21.59 -2.66
CA GLN A 1028 -39.09 21.52 -1.35
C GLN A 1028 -38.83 20.07 -0.91
N ARG A 1029 -37.71 19.88 -0.21
CA ARG A 1029 -37.30 18.59 0.37
C ARG A 1029 -38.13 18.29 1.62
N ALA A 1030 -38.80 17.15 1.63
CA ALA A 1030 -39.42 16.59 2.84
C ALA A 1030 -38.37 16.37 3.94
N LEU A 1031 -38.77 16.53 5.22
CA LEU A 1031 -37.89 16.34 6.38
C LEU A 1031 -37.61 14.86 6.68
N GLY A 1032 -38.56 13.97 6.34
CA GLY A 1032 -38.47 12.52 6.56
C GLY A 1032 -39.83 11.88 6.82
N ASN A 1033 -39.91 10.55 6.77
CA ASN A 1033 -41.11 9.82 7.19
C ASN A 1033 -41.09 9.63 8.71
N LYS A 1034 -42.21 9.95 9.38
CA LYS A 1034 -42.40 9.74 10.82
C LYS A 1034 -43.50 8.74 11.09
N LEU A 1035 -43.19 7.72 11.88
CA LEU A 1035 -44.12 6.70 12.34
C LEU A 1035 -44.55 6.98 13.79
N VAL A 1036 -45.85 7.18 14.01
CA VAL A 1036 -46.42 7.59 15.30
C VAL A 1036 -47.51 6.61 15.72
N LEU A 1037 -47.49 6.20 16.99
CA LEU A 1037 -48.56 5.47 17.67
C LEU A 1037 -49.34 6.45 18.56
N ILE A 1038 -50.67 6.42 18.43
CA ILE A 1038 -51.62 7.19 19.23
C ILE A 1038 -52.46 6.19 20.03
N PRO A 1039 -52.13 5.93 21.31
CA PRO A 1039 -52.90 5.02 22.15
C PRO A 1039 -54.32 5.53 22.42
N PRO A 1040 -55.22 4.69 22.97
CA PRO A 1040 -56.60 5.08 23.26
C PRO A 1040 -56.73 6.32 24.14
N ASP A 1041 -55.77 6.55 25.04
CA ASP A 1041 -55.67 7.70 25.94
C ASP A 1041 -55.43 9.04 25.24
N GLY A 1042 -55.15 9.03 23.93
CA GLY A 1042 -54.93 10.22 23.11
C GLY A 1042 -53.52 10.79 23.17
N SER A 1043 -52.60 10.16 23.91
CA SER A 1043 -51.18 10.51 23.85
C SER A 1043 -50.61 10.19 22.45
N SER A 1044 -49.49 10.81 22.07
CA SER A 1044 -48.79 10.46 20.83
C SER A 1044 -47.36 10.06 21.16
N ARG A 1045 -46.91 8.96 20.55
CA ARG A 1045 -45.58 8.39 20.76
C ARG A 1045 -44.96 8.09 19.40
N VAL A 1046 -43.82 8.71 19.12
CA VAL A 1046 -43.01 8.39 17.93
C VAL A 1046 -42.40 6.99 18.11
N LEU A 1047 -42.62 6.11 17.13
CA LEU A 1047 -42.03 4.77 17.08
C LEU A 1047 -40.70 4.77 16.33
N GLU A 1048 -40.60 5.54 15.24
CA GLU A 1048 -39.41 5.70 14.40
C GLU A 1048 -39.47 7.05 13.65
N ASP A 1049 -38.35 7.76 13.53
CA ASP A 1049 -38.24 9.08 12.88
C ASP A 1049 -37.22 9.13 11.72
N ALA A 1050 -36.53 8.01 11.43
CA ALA A 1050 -35.53 7.89 10.38
C ALA A 1050 -35.96 6.97 9.21
N LEU A 1051 -37.26 6.84 8.94
CA LEU A 1051 -37.75 6.00 7.85
C LEU A 1051 -37.35 6.57 6.48
N THR A 1052 -36.48 5.85 5.76
CA THR A 1052 -35.97 6.25 4.45
C THR A 1052 -36.98 6.07 3.31
N SER A 1053 -38.00 5.23 3.51
CA SER A 1053 -39.10 5.02 2.55
C SER A 1053 -40.45 4.79 3.25
N ALA A 1054 -41.55 5.00 2.54
CA ALA A 1054 -42.91 4.80 3.07
C ALA A 1054 -43.41 3.34 3.00
N LYS A 1055 -42.50 2.36 2.82
CA LYS A 1055 -42.86 0.95 2.63
C LYS A 1055 -43.10 0.30 3.99
N LEU A 1056 -44.37 0.09 4.30
CA LEU A 1056 -44.86 -0.41 5.59
C LEU A 1056 -45.89 -1.51 5.35
N ALA A 1057 -45.95 -2.47 6.27
CA ALA A 1057 -47.00 -3.48 6.30
C ALA A 1057 -47.48 -3.70 7.74
N THR A 1058 -48.76 -3.94 7.93
CA THR A 1058 -49.32 -4.43 9.21
C THR A 1058 -49.89 -5.83 9.02
N SER A 1059 -49.76 -6.68 10.05
CA SER A 1059 -50.49 -7.95 10.07
C SER A 1059 -51.99 -7.68 10.15
N ALA A 1060 -52.81 -8.62 9.66
CA ALA A 1060 -54.26 -8.44 9.61
C ALA A 1060 -54.90 -8.30 11.00
N ASP A 1061 -54.30 -8.91 12.03
CA ASP A 1061 -54.71 -8.74 13.43
C ASP A 1061 -54.20 -7.44 14.06
N GLY A 1062 -53.47 -6.61 13.31
CA GLY A 1062 -52.88 -5.35 13.74
C GLY A 1062 -51.81 -5.49 14.84
N ARG A 1063 -51.37 -6.70 15.20
CA ARG A 1063 -50.39 -6.94 16.27
C ARG A 1063 -48.94 -6.82 15.81
N ARG A 1064 -48.68 -6.90 14.50
CA ARG A 1064 -47.34 -6.75 13.92
C ARG A 1064 -47.32 -5.59 12.94
N LEU A 1065 -46.21 -4.86 12.94
CA LEU A 1065 -45.90 -3.82 11.97
C LEU A 1065 -44.49 -4.05 11.47
N ALA A 1066 -44.25 -3.97 10.17
CA ALA A 1066 -42.93 -4.02 9.55
C ALA A 1066 -42.67 -2.74 8.76
N ALA A 1067 -41.42 -2.26 8.81
CA ALA A 1067 -40.96 -1.11 8.05
C ALA A 1067 -39.59 -1.35 7.41
N VAL A 1068 -39.39 -0.78 6.23
CA VAL A 1068 -38.08 -0.73 5.57
C VAL A 1068 -37.28 0.46 6.09
N VAL A 1069 -36.07 0.20 6.58
CA VAL A 1069 -35.11 1.20 7.03
C VAL A 1069 -33.81 1.04 6.25
N GLU A 1070 -33.36 2.09 5.55
CA GLU A 1070 -32.08 2.08 4.86
C GLU A 1070 -31.03 2.86 5.67
N ILE A 1071 -29.93 2.20 6.02
CA ILE A 1071 -28.79 2.84 6.70
C ILE A 1071 -27.56 2.68 5.80
N GLY A 1072 -27.21 3.76 5.08
CA GLY A 1072 -26.11 3.73 4.11
C GLY A 1072 -26.46 2.91 2.87
N ARG A 1073 -25.82 1.74 2.71
CA ARG A 1073 -26.09 0.78 1.61
C ARG A 1073 -26.77 -0.50 2.09
N VAL A 1074 -27.23 -0.54 3.33
CA VAL A 1074 -27.84 -1.72 3.94
C VAL A 1074 -29.33 -1.45 4.13
N THR A 1075 -30.16 -2.35 3.60
CA THR A 1075 -31.61 -2.36 3.82
C THR A 1075 -31.95 -3.29 4.98
N LEU A 1076 -32.71 -2.77 5.94
CA LEU A 1076 -33.14 -3.45 7.16
C LEU A 1076 -34.66 -3.47 7.21
N PHE A 1077 -35.23 -4.52 7.79
CA PHE A 1077 -36.66 -4.60 8.11
C PHE A 1077 -36.84 -4.60 9.61
N ASP A 1078 -37.40 -3.52 10.14
CA ASP A 1078 -37.75 -3.40 11.55
C ASP A 1078 -39.16 -3.91 11.75
N VAL A 1079 -39.34 -4.82 12.72
CA VAL A 1079 -40.63 -5.45 13.01
C VAL A 1079 -41.02 -5.18 14.46
N TRP A 1080 -42.19 -4.58 14.67
CA TRP A 1080 -42.73 -4.23 15.99
C TRP A 1080 -43.90 -5.11 16.41
N ASP A 1081 -43.98 -5.37 17.71
CA ASP A 1081 -45.17 -5.88 18.39
C ASP A 1081 -46.01 -4.69 18.80
N MET A 1082 -47.12 -4.50 18.12
CA MET A 1082 -48.02 -3.39 18.35
C MET A 1082 -48.78 -3.54 19.66
N THR A 1083 -48.93 -4.73 20.23
CA THR A 1083 -49.55 -4.91 21.55
C THR A 1083 -48.71 -4.29 22.65
N THR A 1084 -47.38 -4.38 22.54
CA THR A 1084 -46.43 -3.83 23.52
C THR A 1084 -45.78 -2.52 23.08
N GLY A 1085 -45.91 -2.17 21.80
CA GLY A 1085 -45.19 -1.08 21.16
C GLY A 1085 -43.66 -1.27 21.15
N ARG A 1086 -43.14 -2.51 21.24
CA ARG A 1086 -41.70 -2.80 21.25
C ARG A 1086 -41.28 -3.47 19.94
N MET A 1087 -40.05 -3.18 19.49
CA MET A 1087 -39.44 -3.88 18.36
C MET A 1087 -39.15 -5.34 18.74
N ILE A 1088 -39.62 -6.29 17.94
CA ILE A 1088 -39.46 -7.74 18.11
C ILE A 1088 -38.12 -8.18 17.55
N THR A 1089 -37.84 -7.77 16.31
CA THR A 1089 -36.65 -8.19 15.58
C THR A 1089 -36.31 -7.17 14.49
N ARG A 1090 -35.05 -7.19 14.07
CA ARG A 1090 -34.52 -6.43 12.93
C ARG A 1090 -33.92 -7.44 11.96
N LEU A 1091 -34.54 -7.61 10.81
CA LEU A 1091 -34.10 -8.53 9.78
C LEU A 1091 -33.09 -7.81 8.86
N ARG A 1092 -31.95 -8.46 8.59
CA ARG A 1092 -30.86 -7.88 7.79
C ARG A 1092 -30.71 -8.64 6.49
N ASP A 1093 -30.71 -7.94 5.37
CA ASP A 1093 -30.22 -8.46 4.10
C ASP A 1093 -28.82 -7.88 3.79
N VAL A 1094 -27.93 -8.70 3.22
CA VAL A 1094 -26.53 -8.36 2.89
C VAL A 1094 -26.32 -8.24 1.36
N GLY A 1095 -27.40 -8.32 0.57
CA GLY A 1095 -27.38 -8.22 -0.91
C GLY A 1095 -27.43 -6.79 -1.48
N VAL A 1096 -26.85 -6.62 -2.67
CA VAL A 1096 -26.47 -5.38 -3.38
C VAL A 1096 -27.67 -4.63 -4.01
N ALA A 1097 -27.65 -3.29 -3.97
CA ALA A 1097 -28.33 -2.29 -4.85
C ALA A 1097 -29.63 -2.70 -5.60
N GLU A 1098 -30.65 -3.15 -4.88
CA GLU A 1098 -32.00 -3.39 -5.40
C GLU A 1098 -33.03 -2.68 -4.50
N ALA A 1099 -34.02 -2.00 -5.09
CA ALA A 1099 -35.04 -1.30 -4.30
C ALA A 1099 -36.12 -2.29 -3.87
N VAL A 1100 -36.43 -2.37 -2.57
CA VAL A 1100 -37.57 -3.16 -2.07
C VAL A 1100 -38.83 -2.66 -2.77
N GLY A 1101 -39.70 -3.54 -3.26
CA GLY A 1101 -40.95 -3.26 -3.99
C GLY A 1101 -42.15 -3.11 -3.05
N ALA A 1102 -42.61 -4.19 -2.43
CA ALA A 1102 -43.74 -4.22 -1.49
C ALA A 1102 -43.43 -5.13 -0.27
N LEU A 1103 -44.11 -4.88 0.85
CA LEU A 1103 -44.07 -5.69 2.08
C LEU A 1103 -45.46 -6.24 2.41
N ALA A 1104 -45.54 -7.48 2.88
CA ALA A 1104 -46.78 -8.06 3.40
C ALA A 1104 -46.50 -9.12 4.47
N PHE A 1105 -47.30 -9.16 5.55
CA PHE A 1105 -47.29 -10.30 6.47
C PHE A 1105 -48.19 -11.40 5.96
N ASP A 1106 -47.84 -12.64 6.25
CA ASP A 1106 -48.80 -13.72 6.19
C ASP A 1106 -49.98 -13.46 7.16
N PRO A 1107 -51.12 -14.14 6.97
CA PRO A 1107 -52.34 -13.83 7.73
C PRO A 1107 -52.19 -14.10 9.24
N ALA A 1108 -51.28 -14.99 9.64
CA ALA A 1108 -50.95 -15.25 11.04
C ALA A 1108 -49.93 -14.25 11.64
N GLY A 1109 -49.31 -13.38 10.84
CA GLY A 1109 -48.29 -12.44 11.29
C GLY A 1109 -47.00 -13.12 11.77
N THR A 1110 -46.67 -14.28 11.21
CA THR A 1110 -45.51 -15.13 11.53
C THR A 1110 -44.42 -15.08 10.47
N VAL A 1111 -44.76 -14.74 9.22
CA VAL A 1111 -43.85 -14.66 8.08
C VAL A 1111 -44.00 -13.30 7.42
N LEU A 1112 -42.89 -12.61 7.18
CA LEU A 1112 -42.85 -11.38 6.40
C LEU A 1112 -42.42 -11.70 4.97
N HIS A 1113 -43.18 -11.21 3.99
CA HIS A 1113 -42.90 -11.32 2.57
C HIS A 1113 -42.45 -9.98 2.02
N ASP A 1114 -41.45 -10.00 1.15
CA ASP A 1114 -40.95 -8.81 0.47
C ASP A 1114 -40.63 -9.09 -1.01
N THR A 1115 -40.84 -8.08 -1.86
CA THR A 1115 -40.51 -8.15 -3.29
C THR A 1115 -39.36 -7.22 -3.62
N TRP A 1116 -38.58 -7.52 -4.67
CA TRP A 1116 -37.39 -6.72 -5.05
C TRP A 1116 -37.51 -6.18 -6.47
N TRP A 1117 -37.06 -4.95 -6.70
CA TRP A 1117 -36.86 -4.39 -8.03
C TRP A 1117 -35.36 -4.26 -8.32
N ARG A 1118 -34.89 -4.89 -9.39
CA ARG A 1118 -33.51 -4.77 -9.83
C ARG A 1118 -33.33 -3.47 -10.62
N LEU A 1119 -32.70 -2.47 -10.02
CA LEU A 1119 -32.35 -1.20 -10.66
C LEU A 1119 -31.01 -1.35 -11.40
N ILE A 1120 -31.03 -1.83 -12.63
CA ILE A 1120 -29.89 -1.67 -13.54
C ILE A 1120 -30.07 -0.31 -14.24
N PRO A 1121 -29.14 0.65 -14.11
CA PRO A 1121 -29.25 1.89 -14.87
C PRO A 1121 -29.11 1.57 -16.37
N PRO A 1122 -29.93 2.15 -17.26
CA PRO A 1122 -29.79 1.92 -18.69
C PRO A 1122 -28.46 2.52 -19.16
N THR A 1123 -27.46 1.68 -19.39
CA THR A 1123 -26.25 2.06 -20.11
C THR A 1123 -26.42 1.72 -21.59
N GLY A 1124 -27.35 2.40 -22.27
CA GLY A 1124 -27.60 2.18 -23.68
C GLY A 1124 -28.79 2.98 -24.19
N SER A 1125 -28.59 3.80 -25.23
CA SER A 1125 -29.57 4.73 -25.79
C SER A 1125 -30.38 4.12 -26.95
N SER A 1126 -30.87 2.89 -26.80
CA SER A 1126 -31.61 2.19 -27.86
C SER A 1126 -32.91 1.59 -27.34
N LEU A 1127 -34.02 1.92 -28.02
CA LEU A 1127 -35.36 1.36 -27.78
C LEU A 1127 -35.42 -0.17 -27.99
N LYS A 1128 -34.46 -0.77 -28.72
CA LYS A 1128 -34.38 -2.24 -28.89
C LYS A 1128 -33.89 -2.96 -27.63
N GLU A 1129 -33.03 -2.33 -26.83
CA GLU A 1129 -32.60 -2.89 -25.54
C GLU A 1129 -33.67 -2.74 -24.47
N THR A 1130 -34.62 -1.80 -24.63
CA THR A 1130 -35.75 -1.63 -23.71
C THR A 1130 -36.76 -2.80 -23.82
N ASP A 1131 -36.91 -3.37 -25.01
CA ASP A 1131 -37.81 -4.50 -25.27
C ASP A 1131 -37.18 -5.85 -24.87
N GLU A 1132 -35.85 -5.95 -24.90
CA GLU A 1132 -35.09 -7.08 -24.36
C GLU A 1132 -35.00 -7.01 -22.81
N PHE A 1133 -34.90 -5.81 -22.24
CA PHE A 1133 -34.97 -5.53 -20.81
C PHE A 1133 -36.32 -5.91 -20.16
N LEU A 1134 -37.43 -5.73 -20.88
CA LEU A 1134 -38.76 -6.18 -20.45
C LEU A 1134 -38.92 -7.71 -20.51
N LYS A 1135 -38.13 -8.42 -21.32
CA LYS A 1135 -38.18 -9.88 -21.45
C LYS A 1135 -37.38 -10.62 -20.38
N GLU A 1136 -36.25 -10.06 -19.92
CA GLU A 1136 -35.43 -10.65 -18.85
C GLU A 1136 -35.91 -10.31 -17.42
N THR A 1137 -36.82 -9.35 -17.23
CA THR A 1137 -37.43 -8.99 -15.93
C THR A 1137 -38.64 -9.88 -15.56
N SER A 1138 -38.74 -11.10 -16.11
CA SER A 1138 -39.99 -11.86 -16.18
C SER A 1138 -40.41 -12.64 -14.92
N VAL A 1139 -39.65 -12.60 -13.82
CA VAL A 1139 -40.05 -13.17 -12.52
C VAL A 1139 -39.52 -12.31 -11.36
N LEU A 1140 -40.40 -11.72 -10.55
CA LEU A 1140 -40.00 -11.10 -9.28
C LEU A 1140 -39.87 -12.21 -8.23
N PRO A 1141 -38.68 -12.47 -7.64
CA PRO A 1141 -38.59 -13.36 -6.49
C PRO A 1141 -39.22 -12.68 -5.27
N VAL A 1142 -40.26 -13.29 -4.72
CA VAL A 1142 -40.82 -12.90 -3.43
C VAL A 1142 -39.97 -13.57 -2.36
N THR A 1143 -39.22 -12.77 -1.61
CA THR A 1143 -38.47 -13.24 -0.46
C THR A 1143 -39.40 -13.41 0.74
N ARG A 1144 -39.09 -14.39 1.59
CA ARG A 1144 -39.87 -14.76 2.77
C ARG A 1144 -38.96 -14.77 3.99
N TRP A 1145 -39.45 -14.27 5.12
CA TRP A 1145 -38.72 -14.20 6.38
C TRP A 1145 -39.57 -14.78 7.51
N SER A 1146 -39.07 -15.81 8.17
CA SER A 1146 -39.66 -16.32 9.40
C SER A 1146 -39.35 -15.37 10.55
N LEU A 1147 -40.40 -14.91 11.25
CA LEU A 1147 -40.24 -14.01 12.42
C LEU A 1147 -39.90 -14.77 13.70
N ALA A 1148 -40.09 -16.10 13.73
CA ALA A 1148 -39.80 -16.91 14.90
C ALA A 1148 -38.28 -17.05 15.15
N ASP A 1149 -37.50 -17.17 14.06
CA ASP A 1149 -36.05 -17.39 14.11
C ASP A 1149 -35.25 -16.35 13.29
N GLY A 1150 -35.93 -15.42 12.61
CA GLY A 1150 -35.31 -14.37 11.81
C GLY A 1150 -34.65 -14.88 10.51
N LYS A 1151 -34.93 -16.12 10.10
CA LYS A 1151 -34.29 -16.73 8.92
C LYS A 1151 -35.09 -16.48 7.64
N ARG A 1152 -34.35 -16.34 6.54
CA ARG A 1152 -34.89 -16.29 5.18
C ARG A 1152 -35.39 -17.68 4.78
N LEU A 1153 -36.63 -17.77 4.34
CA LEU A 1153 -37.26 -18.97 3.77
C LEU A 1153 -37.12 -18.96 2.23
N ASP A 1154 -37.35 -20.10 1.59
CA ASP A 1154 -37.23 -20.23 0.12
C ASP A 1154 -38.10 -19.19 -0.61
N PRO A 1155 -37.64 -18.56 -1.70
CA PRO A 1155 -38.42 -17.56 -2.41
C PRO A 1155 -39.60 -18.17 -3.19
N LEU A 1156 -40.65 -17.38 -3.43
CA LEU A 1156 -41.76 -17.72 -4.33
C LEU A 1156 -41.59 -17.00 -5.67
N SER A 1157 -41.92 -17.69 -6.78
CA SER A 1157 -41.93 -17.11 -8.13
C SER A 1157 -43.34 -16.70 -8.54
N VAL A 1158 -43.54 -15.42 -8.91
CA VAL A 1158 -44.84 -14.88 -9.33
C VAL A 1158 -44.73 -14.21 -10.71
N PRO A 1159 -45.67 -14.44 -11.65
CA PRO A 1159 -45.69 -13.79 -12.98
C PRO A 1159 -45.97 -12.28 -12.92
N ASN A 1160 -45.39 -11.51 -13.86
CA ASN A 1160 -45.19 -10.06 -13.74
C ASN A 1160 -46.33 -9.15 -14.28
N ALA A 1161 -47.59 -9.61 -14.29
CA ALA A 1161 -48.73 -8.81 -14.77
C ALA A 1161 -49.51 -8.09 -13.65
N TRP A 1162 -49.08 -8.22 -12.39
CA TRP A 1162 -49.90 -7.86 -11.23
C TRP A 1162 -49.25 -6.73 -10.42
N GLN A 1163 -50.02 -5.68 -10.15
CA GLN A 1163 -49.51 -4.46 -9.51
C GLN A 1163 -49.36 -4.60 -7.99
N THR A 1164 -49.96 -5.63 -7.39
CA THR A 1164 -50.06 -5.78 -5.93
C THR A 1164 -50.19 -7.24 -5.51
N LEU A 1165 -49.45 -7.63 -4.45
CA LEU A 1165 -49.51 -8.93 -3.78
C LEU A 1165 -50.24 -8.82 -2.43
N LEU A 1166 -51.21 -9.71 -2.20
CA LEU A 1166 -51.97 -9.76 -0.95
C LEU A 1166 -52.11 -11.22 -0.47
N PRO A 1167 -51.55 -11.60 0.68
CA PRO A 1167 -51.63 -12.98 1.16
C PRO A 1167 -53.04 -13.34 1.62
N LEU A 1168 -53.48 -14.57 1.33
CA LEU A 1168 -54.76 -15.14 1.71
C LEU A 1168 -54.52 -16.29 2.70
N GLY A 1169 -55.34 -16.43 3.73
CA GLY A 1169 -55.20 -17.42 4.80
C GLY A 1169 -54.84 -18.82 4.30
N GLY A 1170 -53.83 -19.41 4.91
CA GLY A 1170 -53.62 -20.85 4.97
C GLY A 1170 -53.15 -21.54 3.70
N ASP A 1171 -53.26 -20.95 2.50
CA ASP A 1171 -52.71 -21.51 1.27
C ASP A 1171 -52.93 -20.58 0.03
N GLY A 1172 -52.28 -19.40 -0.08
CA GLY A 1172 -52.22 -18.65 -1.36
C GLY A 1172 -52.08 -17.11 -1.29
N PHE A 1173 -52.01 -16.46 -2.46
CA PHE A 1173 -51.98 -15.00 -2.64
C PHE A 1173 -53.11 -14.53 -3.57
N ALA A 1174 -53.73 -13.39 -3.28
CA ALA A 1174 -54.48 -12.60 -4.24
C ALA A 1174 -53.52 -11.66 -4.96
N LEU A 1175 -53.62 -11.65 -6.28
CA LEU A 1175 -52.94 -10.74 -7.18
C LEU A 1175 -53.98 -9.75 -7.70
N ILE A 1176 -53.72 -8.44 -7.58
CA ILE A 1176 -54.71 -7.41 -7.88
C ILE A 1176 -54.19 -6.49 -8.98
N ASP A 1177 -54.99 -6.30 -10.03
CA ASP A 1177 -54.81 -5.28 -11.07
C ASP A 1177 -56.17 -4.64 -11.41
N GLY A 1178 -56.38 -3.39 -10.99
CA GLY A 1178 -57.67 -2.72 -11.15
C GLY A 1178 -58.83 -3.44 -10.44
N ASP A 1179 -59.79 -3.95 -11.20
CA ASP A 1179 -60.94 -4.74 -10.76
C ASP A 1179 -60.76 -6.25 -10.94
N GLN A 1180 -59.61 -6.69 -11.46
CA GLN A 1180 -59.28 -8.11 -11.60
C GLN A 1180 -58.56 -8.63 -10.36
N ILE A 1181 -59.05 -9.76 -9.84
CA ILE A 1181 -58.42 -10.51 -8.74
C ILE A 1181 -58.02 -11.89 -9.26
N GLY A 1182 -56.72 -12.12 -9.38
CA GLY A 1182 -56.15 -13.45 -9.58
C GLY A 1182 -55.90 -14.15 -8.24
N LEU A 1183 -56.21 -15.43 -8.11
CA LEU A 1183 -55.91 -16.23 -6.92
C LEU A 1183 -54.79 -17.21 -7.24
N LEU A 1184 -53.67 -17.10 -6.52
CA LEU A 1184 -52.50 -17.97 -6.60
C LEU A 1184 -52.51 -18.92 -5.40
N LEU A 1185 -52.95 -20.17 -5.58
CA LEU A 1185 -52.94 -21.20 -4.54
C LEU A 1185 -51.59 -21.93 -4.51
N PRO A 1186 -51.18 -22.57 -3.40
CA PRO A 1186 -49.84 -23.03 -3.14
C PRO A 1186 -49.77 -24.51 -3.53
N THR A 1187 -49.28 -24.75 -4.72
CA THR A 1187 -48.52 -25.98 -4.91
C THR A 1187 -47.12 -25.53 -5.26
N PRO A 1188 -46.21 -25.43 -4.27
CA PRO A 1188 -44.80 -25.19 -4.55
C PRO A 1188 -44.23 -26.47 -5.15
N GLY A 1189 -44.00 -26.44 -6.45
CA GLY A 1189 -43.45 -27.52 -7.23
C GLY A 1189 -44.03 -27.45 -8.64
N ASN A 1190 -43.16 -27.42 -9.66
CA ASN A 1190 -43.52 -27.37 -11.08
C ASN A 1190 -44.81 -28.16 -11.34
N PRO A 1191 -45.95 -27.51 -11.64
CA PRO A 1191 -47.19 -28.24 -11.84
C PRO A 1191 -46.97 -29.21 -13.00
N THR A 1192 -47.24 -30.50 -12.74
CA THR A 1192 -47.11 -31.52 -13.78
C THR A 1192 -48.01 -31.14 -14.97
N SER A 1193 -47.64 -31.56 -16.18
CA SER A 1193 -48.40 -31.25 -17.40
C SER A 1193 -49.88 -31.64 -17.28
N GLY A 1194 -50.20 -32.66 -16.47
CA GLY A 1194 -51.56 -33.07 -16.13
C GLY A 1194 -52.31 -32.09 -15.21
N GLN A 1195 -51.62 -31.47 -14.25
CA GLN A 1195 -52.19 -30.43 -13.38
C GLN A 1195 -52.38 -29.11 -14.13
N LEU A 1196 -51.45 -28.73 -15.00
CA LEU A 1196 -51.63 -27.60 -15.92
C LEU A 1196 -52.81 -27.83 -16.87
N ALA A 1197 -53.00 -29.05 -17.37
CA ALA A 1197 -54.15 -29.41 -18.18
C ALA A 1197 -55.47 -29.47 -17.39
N ALA A 1198 -55.44 -29.77 -16.09
CA ALA A 1198 -56.60 -29.72 -15.20
C ALA A 1198 -56.96 -28.26 -14.84
N MET A 1199 -55.96 -27.42 -14.55
CA MET A 1199 -56.13 -25.99 -14.31
C MET A 1199 -56.62 -25.25 -15.56
N ALA A 1200 -56.05 -25.54 -16.74
CA ALA A 1200 -56.51 -25.01 -18.03
C ALA A 1200 -57.93 -25.47 -18.40
N ARG A 1201 -58.35 -26.66 -17.95
CA ARG A 1201 -59.73 -27.14 -18.08
C ARG A 1201 -60.69 -26.43 -17.10
N GLN A 1202 -60.22 -26.09 -15.90
CA GLN A 1202 -61.00 -25.34 -14.90
C GLN A 1202 -61.07 -23.83 -15.18
N THR A 1203 -60.07 -23.23 -15.83
CA THR A 1203 -60.09 -21.81 -16.23
C THR A 1203 -60.90 -21.53 -17.50
N LYS A 1204 -61.33 -22.58 -18.22
CA LYS A 1204 -62.26 -22.43 -19.36
C LYS A 1204 -63.61 -21.81 -18.95
N ASP A 1205 -63.97 -21.92 -17.66
CA ASP A 1205 -65.19 -21.34 -17.08
C ASP A 1205 -64.94 -20.04 -16.29
N LEU A 1206 -63.68 -19.54 -16.20
CA LEU A 1206 -63.32 -18.33 -15.44
C LEU A 1206 -63.25 -17.05 -16.30
N VAL A 1207 -63.60 -17.13 -17.58
CA VAL A 1207 -63.88 -15.94 -18.40
C VAL A 1207 -65.38 -15.64 -18.35
N LEU A 1208 -65.81 -15.03 -17.25
CA LEU A 1208 -67.00 -14.17 -17.20
C LEU A 1208 -66.44 -12.75 -17.24
N SER A 1209 -66.65 -11.87 -18.22
CA SER A 1209 -67.64 -11.76 -19.29
C SER A 1209 -67.15 -10.66 -20.25
N GLY A 1210 -67.31 -10.81 -21.57
CA GLY A 1210 -67.22 -9.69 -22.52
C GLY A 1210 -66.54 -10.01 -23.84
N SER A 1211 -67.31 -10.49 -24.82
CA SER A 1211 -66.98 -10.67 -26.24
C SER A 1211 -66.09 -11.87 -26.63
N LYS A 1212 -66.76 -12.98 -27.03
CA LYS A 1212 -66.18 -14.17 -27.69
C LYS A 1212 -65.69 -13.93 -29.13
N ALA A 1213 -65.49 -12.68 -29.57
CA ALA A 1213 -65.45 -12.39 -31.00
C ALA A 1213 -64.08 -12.43 -31.70
N ASP A 1214 -62.92 -12.51 -31.03
CA ASP A 1214 -61.65 -12.26 -31.74
C ASP A 1214 -60.43 -13.09 -31.33
N ALA A 1215 -60.63 -14.34 -30.89
CA ALA A 1215 -59.52 -15.29 -30.68
C ALA A 1215 -58.66 -15.49 -31.96
N GLY A 1216 -59.26 -15.34 -33.15
CA GLY A 1216 -58.53 -15.44 -34.43
C GLY A 1216 -57.62 -14.23 -34.74
N ARG A 1217 -57.92 -13.03 -34.22
CA ARG A 1217 -57.08 -11.84 -34.43
C ARG A 1217 -55.84 -11.82 -33.56
N GLU A 1218 -55.92 -12.32 -32.33
CA GLU A 1218 -54.76 -12.41 -31.44
C GLU A 1218 -53.71 -13.41 -31.95
N VAL A 1219 -54.14 -14.55 -32.51
CA VAL A 1219 -53.23 -15.55 -33.09
C VAL A 1219 -52.52 -14.99 -34.35
N ALA A 1220 -53.24 -14.26 -35.19
CA ALA A 1220 -52.65 -13.57 -36.36
C ALA A 1220 -51.77 -12.35 -36.01
N HIS A 1221 -51.90 -11.83 -34.79
CA HIS A 1221 -51.04 -10.78 -34.24
C HIS A 1221 -49.73 -11.39 -33.70
N LEU A 1222 -49.80 -12.54 -33.04
CA LEU A 1222 -48.64 -13.31 -32.57
C LEU A 1222 -47.76 -13.81 -33.72
N CYS A 1223 -48.34 -14.31 -34.81
CA CYS A 1223 -47.60 -14.79 -36.00
C CYS A 1223 -46.84 -13.66 -36.72
N ARG A 1224 -47.35 -12.43 -36.68
CA ARG A 1224 -46.67 -11.24 -37.24
C ARG A 1224 -45.52 -10.71 -36.37
N LEU A 1225 -45.55 -10.98 -35.06
CA LEU A 1225 -44.54 -10.51 -34.10
C LEU A 1225 -43.25 -11.34 -34.11
N TYR A 1226 -43.33 -12.64 -34.45
CA TYR A 1226 -42.21 -13.59 -34.32
C TYR A 1226 -41.54 -13.98 -35.63
N GLY A 1227 -41.45 -13.05 -36.59
CA GLY A 1227 -40.81 -13.27 -37.89
C GLY A 1227 -39.52 -14.12 -37.81
N ASN A 1228 -39.54 -15.26 -38.51
CA ASN A 1228 -38.48 -16.27 -38.65
C ASN A 1228 -37.77 -16.72 -37.36
N MET A 1229 -38.36 -17.69 -36.66
CA MET A 1229 -37.68 -18.47 -35.60
C MET A 1229 -36.79 -19.57 -36.20
N PRO A 1230 -35.57 -19.84 -35.67
CA PRO A 1230 -34.79 -21.02 -36.03
C PRO A 1230 -35.45 -22.30 -35.51
N GLU A 1231 -35.22 -23.42 -36.19
CA GLU A 1231 -35.76 -24.75 -35.85
C GLU A 1231 -35.36 -25.22 -34.45
N SER A 1232 -36.11 -24.84 -33.41
CA SER A 1232 -35.97 -25.40 -32.06
C SER A 1232 -36.79 -26.69 -31.94
N THR A 1233 -36.10 -27.82 -31.80
CA THR A 1233 -36.67 -29.16 -31.56
C THR A 1233 -37.53 -29.25 -30.28
N THR A 1234 -37.44 -28.27 -29.39
CA THR A 1234 -38.20 -28.20 -28.14
C THR A 1234 -39.67 -27.81 -28.38
N LEU A 1235 -39.94 -26.96 -29.39
CA LEU A 1235 -41.30 -26.53 -29.74
C LEU A 1235 -42.06 -27.57 -30.58
N LYS A 1236 -41.37 -28.38 -31.39
CA LYS A 1236 -41.97 -29.50 -32.15
C LYS A 1236 -42.66 -30.54 -31.26
N LYS A 1237 -42.29 -30.61 -29.96
CA LYS A 1237 -42.91 -31.51 -28.97
C LYS A 1237 -44.16 -30.94 -28.29
N LEU A 1238 -44.41 -29.64 -28.44
CA LEU A 1238 -45.53 -28.92 -27.82
C LEU A 1238 -46.72 -28.72 -28.77
N VAL A 1239 -46.57 -29.09 -30.05
CA VAL A 1239 -47.61 -28.97 -31.08
C VAL A 1239 -48.18 -30.37 -31.39
N PRO A 1240 -49.52 -30.56 -31.43
CA PRO A 1240 -50.13 -31.86 -31.72
C PRO A 1240 -49.69 -32.40 -33.09
N ALA A 1241 -49.41 -33.72 -33.16
CA ALA A 1241 -49.09 -34.38 -34.42
C ALA A 1241 -50.24 -34.22 -35.43
N GLY A 1242 -49.99 -33.47 -36.51
CA GLY A 1242 -50.98 -33.15 -37.55
C GLY A 1242 -51.29 -31.67 -37.76
N ALA A 1243 -50.86 -30.77 -36.86
CA ALA A 1243 -51.04 -29.32 -37.03
C ALA A 1243 -50.03 -28.66 -37.99
N HIS A 1244 -49.12 -29.45 -38.58
CA HIS A 1244 -48.15 -28.98 -39.58
C HIS A 1244 -48.58 -29.41 -40.99
N LYS A 1245 -49.49 -28.63 -41.60
CA LYS A 1245 -49.66 -28.63 -43.05
C LYS A 1245 -49.66 -27.18 -43.55
N GLY A 1246 -48.48 -26.69 -43.91
CA GLY A 1246 -48.28 -25.38 -44.53
C GLY A 1246 -47.00 -24.70 -44.04
N LYS A 1247 -46.33 -23.96 -44.95
CA LYS A 1247 -45.19 -23.11 -44.59
C LYS A 1247 -45.66 -22.12 -43.53
N VAL A 1248 -45.02 -22.20 -42.37
CA VAL A 1248 -45.34 -21.47 -41.15
C VAL A 1248 -45.29 -19.96 -41.41
N CYS A 1249 -46.44 -19.29 -41.27
CA CYS A 1249 -46.54 -17.89 -40.89
C CYS A 1249 -47.19 -17.85 -39.52
#